data_AF-A0A4P7AHD3-F1
#
_entry.id   AF-A0A4P7AHD3-F1
#
_cell.length_a   1.000
_cell.length_b   1.000
_cell.length_c   1.000
_cell.angle_alpha   90.00
_cell.angle_beta   90.00
_cell.angle_gamma   90.00
#
_symmetry.space_group_name_H-M   'P 1'
#
loop_
_entity.id
_entity.type
_entity.pdbx_description
1 polymer ?
#
loop_
_entity_poly.entity_id
_entity_poly.type
_entity_poly.pdbx_seq_one_letter_code
_entity_poly.pdbx_strand_id
1 'polypeptide(L)'
;MNYRRRMNALFSKDVFKIDNDYVQSPKKYFAILFFCLILGLLIFSIYFIDGDWKQLINGFPKLFLRIKQMLTWDLKSYFVKNTFGESFIYTTFVSFLQTFLMSFAGTVIGIIIALFLAICACNKLTKNKFINNLCIFILGMFRTIPSFVFVLILIGYFGQNTFTVMLTIVIFSIALSGKLFLERLQQINYKIYSTLIATGSKKPNAFNSGIKPQLSVSIMSLLFYGLESNVKYVAIIGGISRIGIGQLISKNQSLQKYDRVGFILFNLMLCIVFLEALIYFLKKYVIKDKDFFVDNKEIEKLNKQIKNINLKKNKSYFIESHIKNKYLELINENKNNKVKVKERKLAMQKEIKKFKNDHKYNLKKDINDFKEFKEKNININKWFVYNDYFKCKVRRDKIFVTNFNAQVQELKKNHINNLNLEIKQIKHNLQKNLSISNYLQKEPKKYIKRVIVGIIFLALFIYSMTLIDFHIEPFAIINSTNKNILRMLNMDLSSLFLTNNIVSIPVIKLVFETISIAMLATFIGSIFAYIFALLSSETIVNFYIAKVFKGFTILIRVVPTYIYAIIFVSIIGLGPFNGAIALAIGSFSMLTKYSREAFEEIDTKLVSQLEATGFNFLQKFRYGIIPQTSSRIISYIVYRFDINFKEVTILGVVGAGNMGFVLVAYFNDGYFEQFGALMFGIIICTFLVEYLANILRQKIKDDKNPYLIDWIILKLKNKNFILYKTNEVLLFNKDGLSFDRSKALYSYTNKKLFAIKKSNKINKKTALLKAYQEVFSLNKYSNLTDFKKEYLKVYKLIKLHFKNYLKTLKKNYTNNLKNYHLNYIKYAEDKTLKANQKDLKIEYKRSKIDQKTMYKYKVNNLNWFFNQNQQ
;
A
#
# COMPACT_ATOMS: atom_id res chain seq x y z
N MET A 1 -0.65 18.11 -32.88
CA MET A 1 0.67 17.96 -32.18
C MET A 1 0.57 18.10 -30.64
N ASN A 2 -0.56 17.73 -30.01
CA ASN A 2 -0.82 17.97 -28.58
C ASN A 2 -0.63 16.74 -27.66
N TYR A 3 -0.49 15.53 -28.19
CA TYR A 3 -0.40 14.31 -27.36
C TYR A 3 1.02 13.95 -26.88
N ARG A 4 2.05 14.23 -27.69
CA ARG A 4 3.47 14.01 -27.29
C ARG A 4 4.01 15.01 -26.26
N ARG A 5 3.31 16.14 -26.05
CA ARG A 5 3.72 17.21 -25.13
C ARG A 5 3.40 16.89 -23.66
N ARG A 6 2.41 16.03 -23.39
CA ARG A 6 2.08 15.53 -22.02
C ARG A 6 2.98 14.38 -21.57
N MET A 7 3.38 13.49 -22.48
CA MET A 7 4.30 12.37 -22.17
C MET A 7 5.69 12.86 -21.73
N ASN A 8 6.22 13.94 -22.32
CA ASN A 8 7.51 14.49 -21.90
C ASN A 8 7.47 15.21 -20.54
N ALA A 9 6.29 15.66 -20.09
CA ALA A 9 6.13 16.24 -18.76
C ALA A 9 6.15 15.20 -17.63
N LEU A 10 5.94 13.90 -17.93
CA LEU A 10 6.07 12.81 -16.95
C LEU A 10 7.54 12.46 -16.63
N PHE A 11 8.49 12.92 -17.46
CA PHE A 11 9.92 12.58 -17.39
C PHE A 11 10.85 13.76 -17.10
N SER A 12 10.33 14.92 -16.67
CA SER A 12 11.17 16.08 -16.35
C SER A 12 12.07 15.79 -15.14
N LYS A 13 13.37 15.86 -15.41
CA LYS A 13 14.47 15.83 -14.45
C LYS A 13 14.86 17.27 -14.18
N ASP A 14 14.40 17.84 -13.08
CA ASP A 14 15.09 19.01 -12.55
C ASP A 14 16.27 18.46 -11.75
N VAL A 15 17.46 18.77 -12.25
CA VAL A 15 18.73 18.55 -11.53
C VAL A 15 18.91 19.79 -10.67
N PHE A 16 18.98 19.63 -9.36
CA PHE A 16 19.36 20.73 -8.48
C PHE A 16 20.89 20.73 -8.34
N LYS A 17 21.49 21.90 -8.52
CA LYS A 17 22.89 22.16 -8.20
C LYS A 17 22.95 22.57 -6.73
N ILE A 18 23.65 21.82 -5.90
CA ILE A 18 24.11 22.30 -4.59
C ILE A 18 25.62 22.41 -4.73
N ASP A 19 26.14 23.62 -4.61
CA ASP A 19 27.55 23.95 -4.80
C ASP A 19 28.11 23.55 -6.17
N ASN A 20 29.02 22.56 -6.24
CA ASN A 20 29.68 22.08 -7.46
C ASN A 20 29.25 20.67 -7.90
N ASP A 21 28.30 20.04 -7.20
CA ASP A 21 27.80 18.71 -7.55
C ASP A 21 26.34 18.73 -8.01
N TYR A 22 26.08 17.94 -9.05
CA TYR A 22 24.73 17.67 -9.55
C TYR A 22 24.24 16.34 -8.98
N VAL A 23 23.35 16.38 -8.00
CA VAL A 23 22.70 15.14 -7.52
C VAL A 23 21.51 14.82 -8.42
N GLN A 24 21.61 13.69 -9.13
CA GLN A 24 20.54 13.18 -9.97
C GLN A 24 19.56 12.35 -9.13
N SER A 25 18.26 12.60 -9.25
CA SER A 25 17.27 11.64 -8.77
C SER A 25 17.44 10.29 -9.50
N PRO A 26 17.26 9.14 -8.82
CA PRO A 26 17.37 7.84 -9.45
C PRO A 26 16.44 7.79 -10.67
N LYS A 27 16.99 7.33 -11.80
CA LYS A 27 16.22 7.30 -13.05
C LYS A 27 15.01 6.38 -12.85
N LYS A 28 13.80 6.91 -13.02
CA LYS A 28 12.51 6.19 -12.92
C LYS A 28 12.31 5.08 -13.99
N TYR A 29 13.38 4.56 -14.59
CA TYR A 29 13.30 3.43 -15.53
C TYR A 29 12.70 2.21 -14.87
N PHE A 30 12.95 1.97 -13.57
CA PHE A 30 12.28 0.93 -12.82
C PHE A 30 10.76 1.12 -12.85
N ALA A 31 10.27 2.31 -12.49
CA ALA A 31 8.83 2.57 -12.52
C ALA A 31 8.22 2.40 -13.92
N ILE A 32 8.92 2.83 -14.98
CA ILE A 32 8.45 2.67 -16.38
C ILE A 32 8.45 1.21 -16.81
N LEU A 33 9.56 0.49 -16.59
CA LEU A 33 9.68 -0.92 -16.95
C LEU A 33 8.71 -1.78 -16.15
N PHE A 34 8.55 -1.48 -14.86
CA PHE A 34 7.58 -2.11 -13.98
C PHE A 34 6.15 -1.84 -14.47
N PHE A 35 5.84 -0.60 -14.86
CA PHE A 35 4.55 -0.26 -15.46
C PHE A 35 4.31 -1.01 -16.77
N CYS A 36 5.30 -1.08 -17.67
CA CYS A 36 5.19 -1.86 -18.91
C CYS A 36 5.03 -3.35 -18.66
N LEU A 37 5.73 -3.90 -17.66
CA LEU A 37 5.60 -5.30 -17.25
C LEU A 37 4.21 -5.59 -16.70
N ILE A 38 3.68 -4.72 -15.83
CA ILE A 38 2.31 -4.81 -15.33
C ILE A 38 1.31 -4.73 -16.49
N LEU A 39 1.50 -3.77 -17.41
CA LEU A 39 0.63 -3.62 -18.58
C LEU A 39 0.67 -4.87 -19.47
N GLY A 40 1.85 -5.43 -19.70
CA GLY A 40 2.02 -6.68 -20.46
C GLY A 40 1.35 -7.87 -19.78
N LEU A 41 1.53 -8.03 -18.47
CA LEU A 41 0.85 -9.05 -17.68
C LEU A 41 -0.67 -8.89 -17.69
N LEU A 42 -1.18 -7.66 -17.74
CA LEU A 42 -2.62 -7.41 -17.83
C LEU A 42 -3.20 -7.75 -19.17
N ILE A 43 -2.53 -7.35 -20.26
CA ILE A 43 -2.94 -7.72 -21.61
C ILE A 43 -2.95 -9.24 -21.74
N PHE A 44 -1.90 -9.91 -21.24
CA PHE A 44 -1.84 -11.36 -21.16
C PHE A 44 -2.98 -11.95 -20.32
N SER A 45 -3.28 -11.37 -19.15
CA SER A 45 -4.35 -11.86 -18.28
C SER A 45 -5.73 -11.72 -18.92
N ILE A 46 -6.00 -10.61 -19.59
CA ILE A 46 -7.26 -10.38 -20.32
C ILE A 46 -7.41 -11.38 -21.46
N TYR A 47 -6.33 -11.62 -22.20
CA TYR A 47 -6.31 -12.60 -23.30
C TYR A 47 -6.48 -14.04 -22.77
N PHE A 48 -5.82 -14.41 -21.68
CA PHE A 48 -5.85 -15.77 -21.15
C PHE A 48 -7.17 -16.16 -20.48
N ILE A 49 -7.88 -15.19 -19.91
CA ILE A 49 -9.17 -15.41 -19.21
C ILE A 49 -10.34 -15.51 -20.20
N ASP A 50 -10.14 -15.22 -21.50
CA ASP A 50 -11.20 -15.11 -22.52
C ASP A 50 -12.39 -14.28 -22.00
N GLY A 51 -12.09 -13.06 -21.54
CA GLY A 51 -13.07 -12.22 -20.85
C GLY A 51 -14.26 -11.83 -21.73
N ASP A 52 -15.43 -12.42 -21.48
CA ASP A 52 -16.66 -12.16 -22.23
C ASP A 52 -17.37 -10.88 -21.73
N TRP A 53 -16.73 -9.73 -21.98
CA TRP A 53 -17.24 -8.42 -21.57
C TRP A 53 -18.64 -8.13 -22.12
N LYS A 54 -19.00 -8.70 -23.28
CA LYS A 54 -20.33 -8.56 -23.87
C LYS A 54 -21.39 -9.23 -23.00
N GLN A 55 -21.16 -10.47 -22.57
CA GLN A 55 -22.09 -11.16 -21.68
C GLN A 55 -22.25 -10.45 -20.34
N LEU A 56 -21.16 -9.90 -19.78
CA LEU A 56 -21.24 -9.12 -18.55
C LEU A 56 -22.11 -7.88 -18.71
N ILE A 57 -21.91 -7.12 -19.81
CA ILE A 57 -22.68 -5.90 -20.05
C ILE A 57 -24.16 -6.24 -20.28
N ASN A 58 -24.43 -7.27 -21.08
CA ASN A 58 -25.79 -7.76 -21.34
C ASN A 58 -26.44 -8.39 -20.09
N GLY A 59 -25.63 -8.83 -19.14
CA GLY A 59 -26.07 -9.41 -17.87
C GLY A 59 -26.46 -8.40 -16.79
N PHE A 60 -26.08 -7.11 -16.92
CA PHE A 60 -26.40 -6.10 -15.90
C PHE A 60 -27.89 -5.94 -15.58
N PRO A 61 -28.83 -6.00 -16.54
CA PRO A 61 -30.26 -5.97 -16.22
C PRO A 61 -30.68 -7.15 -15.32
N LYS A 62 -30.19 -8.36 -15.61
CA LYS A 62 -30.44 -9.55 -14.77
C LYS A 62 -29.79 -9.41 -13.39
N LEU A 63 -28.59 -8.81 -13.32
CA LEU A 63 -27.91 -8.49 -12.06
C LEU A 63 -28.79 -7.59 -11.19
N PHE A 64 -29.31 -6.50 -11.77
CA PHE A 64 -30.14 -5.54 -11.04
C PHE A 64 -31.46 -6.18 -10.59
N LEU A 65 -32.09 -7.03 -11.43
CA LEU A 65 -33.27 -7.81 -11.06
C LEU A 65 -33.00 -8.74 -9.88
N ARG A 66 -31.88 -9.48 -9.89
CA ARG A 66 -31.50 -10.35 -8.78
C ARG A 66 -31.16 -9.59 -7.51
N ILE A 67 -30.46 -8.47 -7.60
CA ILE A 67 -30.24 -7.58 -6.44
C ILE A 67 -31.57 -7.07 -5.91
N LYS A 68 -32.51 -6.68 -6.78
CA LYS A 68 -33.86 -6.27 -6.37
C LYS A 68 -34.58 -7.40 -5.63
N GLN A 69 -34.53 -8.63 -6.15
CA GLN A 69 -35.09 -9.81 -5.48
C GLN A 69 -34.43 -10.09 -4.12
N MET A 70 -33.11 -9.94 -4.02
CA MET A 70 -32.37 -10.05 -2.76
C MET A 70 -32.74 -8.95 -1.74
N LEU A 71 -33.29 -7.82 -2.18
CA LEU A 71 -33.71 -6.72 -1.31
C LEU A 71 -35.22 -6.76 -0.99
N THR A 72 -36.02 -7.55 -1.70
CA THR A 72 -37.44 -7.75 -1.42
C THR A 72 -37.61 -8.94 -0.48
N TRP A 73 -37.69 -8.69 0.82
CA TRP A 73 -37.86 -9.74 1.83
C TRP A 73 -39.32 -9.96 2.17
N ASP A 74 -39.80 -11.19 2.00
CA ASP A 74 -41.12 -11.58 2.47
C ASP A 74 -41.07 -12.07 3.92
N LEU A 75 -41.14 -11.12 4.85
CA LEU A 75 -41.08 -11.42 6.28
C LEU A 75 -42.19 -12.38 6.74
N LYS A 76 -43.37 -12.36 6.10
CA LYS A 76 -44.50 -13.19 6.51
C LYS A 76 -44.21 -14.68 6.28
N SER A 77 -43.72 -15.06 5.11
CA SER A 77 -43.37 -16.46 4.83
C SER A 77 -42.18 -16.96 5.65
N TYR A 78 -41.36 -16.05 6.19
CA TYR A 78 -40.19 -16.42 6.98
C TYR A 78 -40.52 -16.82 8.43
N PHE A 79 -41.67 -16.39 8.95
CA PHE A 79 -42.18 -16.80 10.26
C PHE A 79 -43.00 -18.10 10.22
N VAL A 80 -43.44 -18.53 9.04
CA VAL A 80 -44.17 -19.79 8.87
C VAL A 80 -43.27 -20.95 9.27
N LYS A 81 -43.79 -21.81 10.15
CA LYS A 81 -43.08 -23.00 10.64
C LYS A 81 -43.10 -24.08 9.57
N ASN A 82 -41.96 -24.74 9.40
CA ASN A 82 -41.79 -25.91 8.55
C ASN A 82 -42.56 -27.10 9.15
N THR A 83 -42.59 -28.23 8.45
CA THR A 83 -43.07 -29.53 8.98
C THR A 83 -42.38 -29.95 10.29
N PHE A 84 -41.16 -29.46 10.52
CA PHE A 84 -40.39 -29.70 11.75
C PHE A 84 -40.61 -28.63 12.86
N GLY A 85 -41.57 -27.73 12.70
CA GLY A 85 -41.89 -26.70 13.71
C GLY A 85 -40.95 -25.49 13.76
N GLU A 86 -39.88 -25.48 12.97
CA GLU A 86 -38.91 -24.38 12.91
C GLU A 86 -39.29 -23.33 11.87
N SER A 87 -39.09 -22.05 12.15
CA SER A 87 -39.26 -20.97 11.15
C SER A 87 -37.93 -20.68 10.44
N PHE A 88 -37.98 -20.12 9.23
CA PHE A 88 -36.78 -19.73 8.49
C PHE A 88 -35.92 -18.71 9.28
N ILE A 89 -36.57 -17.78 10.00
CA ILE A 89 -35.87 -16.81 10.86
C ILE A 89 -35.15 -17.51 12.01
N TYR A 90 -35.80 -18.47 12.66
CA TYR A 90 -35.19 -19.26 13.74
C TYR A 90 -33.97 -20.03 13.22
N THR A 91 -34.11 -20.77 12.10
CA THR A 91 -32.98 -21.51 11.51
C THR A 91 -31.83 -20.59 11.10
N THR A 92 -32.16 -19.39 10.59
CA THR A 92 -31.17 -18.38 10.21
C THR A 92 -30.42 -17.91 11.45
N PHE A 93 -31.13 -17.52 12.50
CA PHE A 93 -30.52 -17.03 13.75
C PHE A 93 -29.64 -18.10 14.42
N VAL A 94 -30.10 -19.33 14.53
CA VAL A 94 -29.32 -20.44 15.10
C VAL A 94 -28.06 -20.69 14.28
N SER A 95 -28.17 -20.74 12.95
CA SER A 95 -27.02 -20.91 12.06
C SER A 95 -26.01 -19.77 12.17
N PHE A 96 -26.49 -18.54 12.37
CA PHE A 96 -25.65 -17.38 12.63
C PHE A 96 -24.91 -17.50 13.96
N LEU A 97 -25.62 -17.85 15.02
CA LEU A 97 -25.06 -18.02 16.36
C LEU A 97 -23.99 -19.12 16.38
N GLN A 98 -24.31 -20.28 15.79
CA GLN A 98 -23.38 -21.39 15.61
C GLN A 98 -22.12 -20.96 14.85
N THR A 99 -22.29 -20.26 13.71
CA THR A 99 -21.17 -19.76 12.92
C THR A 99 -20.30 -18.78 13.70
N PHE A 100 -20.91 -17.86 14.45
CA PHE A 100 -20.22 -16.90 15.29
C PHE A 100 -19.42 -17.60 16.40
N LEU A 101 -20.01 -18.59 17.08
CA LEU A 101 -19.39 -19.30 18.17
C LEU A 101 -18.24 -20.20 17.70
N MET A 102 -18.43 -21.02 16.65
CA MET A 102 -17.34 -21.79 16.04
C MET A 102 -16.19 -20.88 15.59
N SER A 103 -16.52 -19.73 14.99
CA SER A 103 -15.53 -18.73 14.62
C SER A 103 -14.79 -18.23 15.85
N PHE A 104 -15.49 -17.82 16.91
CA PHE A 104 -14.88 -17.34 18.14
C PHE A 104 -13.91 -18.36 18.76
N ALA A 105 -14.37 -19.60 18.98
CA ALA A 105 -13.56 -20.69 19.53
C ALA A 105 -12.31 -20.96 18.67
N GLY A 106 -12.49 -21.13 17.36
CA GLY A 106 -11.39 -21.38 16.42
C GLY A 106 -10.40 -20.21 16.36
N THR A 107 -10.88 -18.96 16.46
CA THR A 107 -10.00 -17.78 16.47
C THR A 107 -9.12 -17.74 17.72
N VAL A 108 -9.71 -18.01 18.90
CA VAL A 108 -8.98 -17.97 20.18
C VAL A 108 -7.89 -19.04 20.19
N ILE A 109 -8.24 -20.30 19.89
CA ILE A 109 -7.26 -21.39 19.82
C ILE A 109 -6.18 -21.10 18.77
N GLY A 110 -6.60 -20.72 17.56
CA GLY A 110 -5.68 -20.45 16.46
C GLY A 110 -4.69 -19.33 16.78
N ILE A 111 -5.10 -18.29 17.51
CA ILE A 111 -4.21 -17.20 17.92
C ILE A 111 -3.23 -17.63 19.00
N ILE A 112 -3.65 -18.46 19.95
CA ILE A 112 -2.75 -19.01 20.97
C ILE A 112 -1.63 -19.81 20.30
N ILE A 113 -1.99 -20.70 19.37
CA ILE A 113 -1.04 -21.51 18.60
C ILE A 113 -0.18 -20.63 17.69
N ALA A 114 -0.78 -19.67 16.99
CA ALA A 114 -0.07 -18.73 16.12
C ALA A 114 0.97 -17.91 16.89
N LEU A 115 0.63 -17.43 18.08
CA LEU A 115 1.54 -16.67 18.94
C LEU A 115 2.73 -17.53 19.36
N PHE A 116 2.47 -18.78 19.78
CA PHE A 116 3.52 -19.72 20.15
C PHE A 116 4.46 -20.00 18.97
N LEU A 117 3.92 -20.37 17.81
CA LEU A 117 4.70 -20.61 16.59
C LEU A 117 5.49 -19.38 16.15
N ALA A 118 4.89 -18.17 16.25
CA ALA A 118 5.55 -16.93 15.87
C ALA A 118 6.72 -16.56 16.80
N ILE A 119 6.59 -16.81 18.12
CA ILE A 119 7.69 -16.63 19.07
C ILE A 119 8.85 -17.57 18.72
N CYS A 120 8.57 -18.85 18.47
CA CYS A 120 9.56 -19.83 18.04
C CYS A 120 10.21 -19.48 16.68
N ALA A 121 9.41 -18.97 15.74
CA ALA A 121 9.84 -18.52 14.42
C ALA A 121 10.56 -17.16 14.41
N CYS A 122 10.62 -16.44 15.54
CA CYS A 122 11.37 -15.18 15.65
C CYS A 122 12.86 -15.43 15.92
N ASN A 123 13.72 -15.14 14.94
CA ASN A 123 15.18 -15.30 15.05
C ASN A 123 15.84 -14.41 16.13
N LYS A 124 15.16 -13.36 16.60
CA LYS A 124 15.63 -12.52 17.72
C LYS A 124 15.43 -13.19 19.07
N LEU A 125 14.41 -14.03 19.22
CA LEU A 125 14.05 -14.67 20.49
C LEU A 125 14.57 -16.11 20.58
N THR A 126 14.46 -16.85 19.49
CA THR A 126 14.83 -18.27 19.42
C THR A 126 16.22 -18.42 18.81
N LYS A 127 17.20 -18.81 19.63
CA LYS A 127 18.59 -19.01 19.19
C LYS A 127 18.77 -20.30 18.37
N ASN A 128 17.96 -21.34 18.64
CA ASN A 128 18.06 -22.61 17.92
C ASN A 128 17.53 -22.44 16.49
N LYS A 129 18.44 -22.53 15.51
CA LYS A 129 18.12 -22.39 14.08
C LYS A 129 17.17 -23.48 13.57
N PHE A 130 17.26 -24.70 14.11
CA PHE A 130 16.40 -25.80 13.69
C PHE A 130 14.94 -25.52 14.05
N ILE A 131 14.66 -25.22 15.33
CA ILE A 131 13.32 -24.84 15.80
C ILE A 131 12.81 -23.61 15.04
N ASN A 132 13.69 -22.62 14.85
CA ASN A 132 13.33 -21.40 14.13
C ASN A 132 12.87 -21.68 12.70
N ASN A 133 13.66 -22.42 11.93
CA ASN A 133 13.35 -22.76 10.55
C ASN A 133 12.14 -23.69 10.45
N LEU A 134 12.00 -24.64 11.38
CA LEU A 134 10.86 -25.57 11.44
C LEU A 134 9.55 -24.80 11.67
N CYS A 135 9.51 -23.87 12.64
CA CYS A 135 8.31 -23.06 12.86
C CYS A 135 8.00 -22.11 11.69
N ILE A 136 9.02 -21.57 11.01
CA ILE A 136 8.83 -20.79 9.78
C ILE A 136 8.21 -21.67 8.68
N PHE A 137 8.69 -22.90 8.54
CA PHE A 137 8.16 -23.87 7.58
C PHE A 137 6.70 -24.22 7.88
N ILE A 138 6.36 -24.53 9.14
CA ILE A 138 4.98 -24.80 9.58
C ILE A 138 4.05 -23.61 9.27
N LEU A 139 4.46 -22.39 9.61
CA LEU A 139 3.70 -21.18 9.30
C LEU A 139 3.59 -20.92 7.78
N GLY A 140 4.60 -21.35 7.01
CA GLY A 140 4.56 -21.37 5.55
C GLY A 140 3.50 -22.33 5.04
N MET A 141 3.56 -23.59 5.45
CA MET A 141 2.68 -24.69 5.05
C MET A 141 1.19 -24.38 5.28
N PHE A 142 0.81 -23.97 6.50
CA PHE A 142 -0.59 -23.66 6.80
C PHE A 142 -1.15 -22.51 5.95
N ARG A 143 -0.29 -21.65 5.41
CA ARG A 143 -0.68 -20.50 4.61
C ARG A 143 -0.63 -20.76 3.11
N THR A 144 0.06 -21.79 2.65
CA THR A 144 0.11 -22.17 1.23
C THR A 144 -1.01 -23.11 0.85
N ILE A 145 -1.37 -24.04 1.73
CA ILE A 145 -2.50 -24.96 1.50
C ILE A 145 -3.80 -24.18 1.64
N PRO A 146 -4.69 -24.18 0.62
CA PRO A 146 -5.99 -23.55 0.72
C PRO A 146 -6.79 -24.14 1.89
N SER A 147 -7.39 -23.28 2.71
CA SER A 147 -8.00 -23.73 3.95
C SER A 147 -9.22 -24.63 3.78
N PHE A 148 -9.89 -24.59 2.62
CA PHE A 148 -10.97 -25.53 2.32
C PHE A 148 -10.50 -26.97 2.07
N VAL A 149 -9.23 -27.15 1.67
CA VAL A 149 -8.64 -28.50 1.53
C VAL A 149 -8.53 -29.18 2.88
N PHE A 150 -8.18 -28.41 3.92
CA PHE A 150 -8.21 -28.94 5.29
C PHE A 150 -9.61 -29.37 5.71
N VAL A 151 -10.67 -28.67 5.29
CA VAL A 151 -12.05 -29.11 5.55
C VAL A 151 -12.29 -30.49 4.93
N LEU A 152 -11.95 -30.66 3.65
CA LEU A 152 -12.15 -31.92 2.93
C LEU A 152 -11.43 -33.09 3.63
N ILE A 153 -10.19 -32.87 4.08
CA ILE A 153 -9.41 -33.87 4.81
C ILE A 153 -10.01 -34.13 6.20
N LEU A 154 -10.37 -33.08 6.94
CA LEU A 154 -10.89 -33.20 8.31
C LEU A 154 -12.28 -33.86 8.37
N ILE A 155 -13.11 -33.71 7.33
CA ILE A 155 -14.38 -34.43 7.22
C ILE A 155 -14.16 -35.94 7.28
N GLY A 156 -13.07 -36.48 6.72
CA GLY A 156 -12.78 -37.91 6.80
C GLY A 156 -12.42 -38.43 8.20
N TYR A 157 -12.05 -37.54 9.13
CA TYR A 157 -11.70 -37.90 10.51
C TYR A 157 -12.82 -37.62 11.51
N PHE A 158 -13.48 -36.48 11.37
CA PHE A 158 -14.42 -35.96 12.36
C PHE A 158 -15.86 -35.84 11.82
N GLY A 159 -16.08 -36.11 10.53
CA GLY A 159 -17.39 -35.99 9.90
C GLY A 159 -17.78 -34.54 9.58
N GLN A 160 -19.01 -34.37 9.09
CA GLN A 160 -19.60 -33.06 8.80
C GLN A 160 -20.24 -32.45 10.05
N ASN A 161 -19.42 -32.06 11.03
CA ASN A 161 -19.89 -31.43 12.28
C ASN A 161 -19.25 -30.06 12.55
N THR A 162 -19.75 -29.40 13.58
CA THR A 162 -19.31 -28.06 14.00
C THR A 162 -17.84 -28.06 14.45
N PHE A 163 -17.35 -29.19 14.97
CA PHE A 163 -15.95 -29.38 15.36
C PHE A 163 -14.97 -29.35 14.17
N THR A 164 -15.29 -30.04 13.07
CA THR A 164 -14.51 -30.02 11.81
C THR A 164 -14.33 -28.60 11.28
N VAL A 165 -15.40 -27.82 11.28
CA VAL A 165 -15.37 -26.41 10.84
C VAL A 165 -14.54 -25.57 11.81
N MET A 166 -14.69 -25.76 13.13
CA MET A 166 -13.85 -25.08 14.12
C MET A 166 -12.36 -25.39 13.91
N LEU A 167 -11.95 -26.65 13.74
CA LEU A 167 -10.55 -27.02 13.48
C LEU A 167 -10.01 -26.39 12.20
N THR A 168 -10.83 -26.31 11.16
CA THR A 168 -10.45 -25.61 9.94
C THR A 168 -10.20 -24.11 10.21
N ILE A 169 -11.06 -23.48 11.02
CA ILE A 169 -10.89 -22.09 11.44
C ILE A 169 -9.62 -21.90 12.27
N VAL A 170 -9.25 -22.87 13.12
CA VAL A 170 -7.98 -22.86 13.85
C VAL A 170 -6.82 -22.81 12.88
N ILE A 171 -6.80 -23.69 11.87
CA ILE A 171 -5.74 -23.74 10.85
C ILE A 171 -5.66 -22.41 10.07
N PHE A 172 -6.81 -21.91 9.62
CA PHE A 172 -6.88 -20.62 8.92
C PHE A 172 -6.41 -19.45 9.81
N SER A 173 -6.76 -19.46 11.10
CA SER A 173 -6.33 -18.46 12.07
C SER A 173 -4.82 -18.51 12.32
N ILE A 174 -4.21 -19.71 12.32
CA ILE A 174 -2.75 -19.89 12.39
C ILE A 174 -2.08 -19.27 11.15
N ALA A 175 -2.61 -19.58 9.96
CA ALA A 175 -2.09 -19.06 8.70
C ALA A 175 -2.15 -17.52 8.61
N LEU A 176 -3.27 -16.94 9.04
CA LEU A 176 -3.52 -15.49 9.01
C LEU A 176 -2.71 -14.74 10.08
N SER A 177 -2.83 -15.16 11.34
CA SER A 177 -2.24 -14.45 12.47
C SER A 177 -0.76 -14.75 12.68
N GLY A 178 -0.28 -15.94 12.32
CA GLY A 178 1.11 -16.36 12.57
C GLY A 178 2.15 -15.47 11.89
N LYS A 179 1.94 -15.13 10.61
CA LYS A 179 2.82 -14.20 9.89
C LYS A 179 2.76 -12.78 10.47
N LEU A 180 1.56 -12.31 10.79
CA LEU A 180 1.37 -10.97 11.36
C LEU A 180 2.05 -10.86 12.73
N PHE A 181 1.96 -11.88 13.59
CA PHE A 181 2.69 -11.93 14.84
C PHE A 181 4.21 -11.98 14.64
N LEU A 182 4.69 -12.80 13.70
CA LEU A 182 6.11 -12.91 13.39
C LEU A 182 6.69 -11.55 12.94
N GLU A 183 6.01 -10.84 12.05
CA GLU A 183 6.42 -9.51 11.59
C GLU A 183 6.42 -8.50 12.74
N ARG A 184 5.41 -8.53 13.62
CA ARG A 184 5.34 -7.67 14.80
C ARG A 184 6.47 -7.97 15.78
N LEU A 185 6.73 -9.25 16.08
CA LEU A 185 7.84 -9.70 16.92
C LEU A 185 9.20 -9.24 16.38
N GLN A 186 9.40 -9.31 15.06
CA GLN A 186 10.62 -8.83 14.42
C GLN A 186 10.77 -7.31 14.49
N GLN A 187 9.68 -6.54 14.61
CA GLN A 187 9.69 -5.08 14.73
C GLN A 187 9.91 -4.59 16.17
N ILE A 188 9.70 -5.43 17.19
CA ILE A 188 9.85 -5.06 18.60
C ILE A 188 11.27 -4.56 18.91
N ASN A 189 11.35 -3.58 19.82
CA ASN A 189 12.62 -3.07 20.31
C ASN A 189 13.30 -4.12 21.21
N TYR A 190 14.07 -4.99 20.57
CA TYR A 190 14.82 -6.06 21.24
C TYR A 190 15.81 -5.55 22.29
N LYS A 191 16.26 -4.29 22.21
CA LYS A 191 17.20 -3.71 23.17
C LYS A 191 16.66 -3.79 24.59
N ILE A 192 15.37 -3.47 24.80
CA ILE A 192 14.70 -3.50 26.11
C ILE A 192 14.75 -4.92 26.71
N TYR A 193 14.51 -5.93 25.88
CA TYR A 193 14.55 -7.32 26.32
C TYR A 193 15.98 -7.76 26.67
N SER A 194 16.97 -7.42 25.83
CA SER A 194 18.37 -7.76 26.12
C SER A 194 18.94 -7.03 27.33
N THR A 195 18.52 -5.78 27.58
CA THR A 195 18.96 -5.02 28.77
C THR A 195 18.40 -5.64 30.04
N LEU A 196 17.13 -6.08 30.05
CA LEU A 196 16.55 -6.77 31.21
C LEU A 196 17.29 -8.08 31.53
N ILE A 197 17.68 -8.84 30.51
CA ILE A 197 18.49 -10.05 30.71
C ILE A 197 19.88 -9.69 31.23
N ALA A 198 20.50 -8.62 30.72
CA ALA A 198 21.80 -8.14 31.17
C ALA A 198 21.77 -7.66 32.63
N THR A 199 20.65 -7.10 33.11
CA THR A 199 20.45 -6.74 34.52
C THR A 199 20.10 -7.93 35.42
N GLY A 200 20.21 -9.17 34.93
CA GLY A 200 19.97 -10.40 35.71
C GLY A 200 18.53 -10.94 35.67
N SER A 201 17.62 -10.37 34.88
CA SER A 201 16.27 -10.91 34.75
C SER A 201 16.27 -12.26 34.01
N LYS A 202 15.59 -13.25 34.58
CA LYS A 202 15.27 -14.51 33.87
C LYS A 202 14.48 -14.22 32.58
N LYS A 203 14.66 -15.05 31.55
CA LYS A 203 14.00 -14.89 30.22
C LYS A 203 12.47 -14.72 30.30
N PRO A 204 11.71 -15.48 31.12
CA PRO A 204 10.25 -15.31 31.19
C PRO A 204 9.86 -13.94 31.75
N ASN A 205 10.56 -13.47 32.78
CA ASN A 205 10.33 -12.15 33.38
C ASN A 205 10.71 -11.03 32.41
N ALA A 206 11.84 -11.18 31.72
CA ALA A 206 12.27 -10.23 30.68
C ALA A 206 11.28 -10.18 29.52
N PHE A 207 10.68 -11.32 29.14
CA PHE A 207 9.64 -11.39 28.11
C PHE A 207 8.37 -10.69 28.57
N ASN A 208 7.90 -10.97 29.80
CA ASN A 208 6.69 -10.39 30.36
C ASN A 208 6.80 -8.87 30.56
N SER A 209 7.97 -8.35 30.91
CA SER A 209 8.17 -6.92 31.15
C SER A 209 8.64 -6.16 29.90
N GLY A 210 9.42 -6.79 29.02
CA GLY A 210 10.00 -6.14 27.84
C GLY A 210 9.18 -6.32 26.56
N ILE A 211 8.66 -7.53 26.31
CA ILE A 211 8.08 -7.92 25.02
C ILE A 211 6.54 -7.95 25.06
N LYS A 212 5.95 -8.59 26.07
CA LYS A 212 4.50 -8.74 26.21
C LYS A 212 3.73 -7.42 26.15
N PRO A 213 4.17 -6.31 26.78
CA PRO A 213 3.44 -5.04 26.71
C PRO A 213 3.34 -4.52 25.28
N GLN A 214 4.44 -4.61 24.51
CA GLN A 214 4.50 -4.19 23.11
C GLN A 214 3.64 -5.08 22.20
N LEU A 215 3.46 -6.36 22.54
CA LEU A 215 2.63 -7.32 21.79
C LEU A 215 1.15 -7.31 22.15
N SER A 216 0.81 -7.01 23.40
CA SER A 216 -0.56 -7.14 23.95
C SER A 216 -1.62 -6.43 23.11
N VAL A 217 -1.31 -5.21 22.65
CA VAL A 217 -2.17 -4.40 21.77
C VAL A 217 -2.39 -5.09 20.42
N SER A 218 -1.34 -5.70 19.88
CA SER A 218 -1.41 -6.43 18.61
C SER A 218 -2.22 -7.71 18.75
N ILE A 219 -2.03 -8.47 19.84
CA ILE A 219 -2.79 -9.72 20.10
C ILE A 219 -4.29 -9.44 20.11
N MET A 220 -4.73 -8.43 20.85
CA MET A 220 -6.15 -8.10 20.93
C MET A 220 -6.70 -7.61 19.58
N SER A 221 -5.93 -6.77 18.86
CA SER A 221 -6.34 -6.33 17.52
C SER A 221 -6.43 -7.48 16.52
N LEU A 222 -5.53 -8.46 16.60
CA LEU A 222 -5.50 -9.64 15.75
C LEU A 222 -6.61 -10.63 16.11
N LEU A 223 -6.97 -10.75 17.38
CA LEU A 223 -8.13 -11.53 17.81
C LEU A 223 -9.41 -11.06 17.17
N PHE A 224 -9.67 -9.77 17.25
CA PHE A 224 -10.85 -9.19 16.64
C PHE A 224 -10.86 -9.23 15.11
N TYR A 225 -9.71 -8.95 14.50
CA TYR A 225 -9.57 -9.03 13.06
C TYR A 225 -9.73 -10.48 12.56
N GLY A 226 -9.15 -11.43 13.28
CA GLY A 226 -9.27 -12.86 13.04
C GLY A 226 -10.73 -13.30 13.14
N LEU A 227 -11.44 -12.87 14.19
CA LEU A 227 -12.85 -13.21 14.37
C LEU A 227 -13.71 -12.68 13.23
N GLU A 228 -13.57 -11.40 12.87
CA GLU A 228 -14.29 -10.80 11.73
C GLU A 228 -14.03 -11.58 10.44
N SER A 229 -12.76 -11.93 10.19
CA SER A 229 -12.34 -12.69 9.02
C SER A 229 -12.89 -14.12 9.04
N ASN A 230 -12.91 -14.76 10.21
CA ASN A 230 -13.39 -16.13 10.40
C ASN A 230 -14.90 -16.24 10.21
N VAL A 231 -15.68 -15.29 10.72
CA VAL A 231 -17.14 -15.25 10.48
C VAL A 231 -17.46 -15.16 8.99
N LYS A 232 -16.74 -14.31 8.25
CA LYS A 232 -16.84 -14.23 6.78
C LYS A 232 -16.39 -15.53 6.11
N TYR A 233 -15.36 -16.16 6.65
CA TYR A 233 -14.75 -17.37 6.11
C TYR A 233 -15.63 -18.62 6.31
N VAL A 234 -16.36 -18.73 7.42
CA VAL A 234 -17.32 -19.83 7.64
C VAL A 234 -18.45 -19.82 6.62
N ALA A 235 -18.89 -18.65 6.15
CA ALA A 235 -19.86 -18.58 5.06
C ALA A 235 -19.36 -19.27 3.77
N ILE A 236 -18.03 -19.31 3.57
CA ILE A 236 -17.39 -20.02 2.45
C ILE A 236 -17.28 -21.51 2.74
N ILE A 237 -16.71 -21.89 3.90
CA ILE A 237 -16.55 -23.29 4.32
C ILE A 237 -17.89 -24.01 4.40
N GLY A 238 -18.93 -23.33 4.88
CA GLY A 238 -20.27 -23.87 5.04
C GLY A 238 -20.90 -24.33 3.73
N GLY A 239 -20.46 -23.79 2.58
CA GLY A 239 -20.86 -24.29 1.27
C GLY A 239 -20.34 -25.70 0.97
N ILE A 240 -19.18 -26.08 1.51
CA ILE A 240 -18.53 -27.39 1.31
C ILE A 240 -18.90 -28.35 2.45
N SER A 241 -18.71 -27.90 3.69
CA SER A 241 -19.00 -28.69 4.89
C SER A 241 -20.49 -28.88 5.17
N ARG A 242 -21.35 -28.08 4.51
CA ARG A 242 -22.81 -28.05 4.71
C ARG A 242 -23.22 -27.71 6.15
N ILE A 243 -22.50 -26.77 6.78
CA ILE A 243 -22.75 -26.35 8.18
C ILE A 243 -22.88 -24.83 8.28
N GLY A 244 -23.73 -24.38 9.20
CA GLY A 244 -23.92 -22.98 9.54
C GLY A 244 -24.51 -22.15 8.39
N ILE A 245 -24.17 -20.86 8.34
CA ILE A 245 -24.77 -19.92 7.38
C ILE A 245 -24.47 -20.32 5.93
N GLY A 246 -23.30 -20.88 5.65
CA GLY A 246 -22.91 -21.27 4.28
C GLY A 246 -23.84 -22.34 3.69
N GLN A 247 -24.33 -23.27 4.52
CA GLN A 247 -25.33 -24.27 4.11
C GLN A 247 -26.66 -23.62 3.73
N LEU A 248 -27.11 -22.65 4.52
CA LEU A 248 -28.36 -21.93 4.23
C LEU A 248 -28.24 -21.12 2.94
N ILE A 249 -27.08 -20.50 2.69
CA ILE A 249 -26.83 -19.77 1.44
C ILE A 249 -26.86 -20.74 0.27
N SER A 250 -26.09 -21.84 0.32
CA SER A 250 -25.99 -22.78 -0.81
C SER A 250 -27.33 -23.48 -1.11
N LYS A 251 -28.08 -23.86 -0.08
CA LYS A 251 -29.41 -24.47 -0.21
C LYS A 251 -30.44 -23.52 -0.81
N ASN A 252 -30.51 -22.26 -0.35
CA ASN A 252 -31.49 -21.33 -0.91
C ASN A 252 -31.08 -20.83 -2.30
N GLN A 253 -29.77 -20.77 -2.58
CA GLN A 253 -29.25 -20.48 -3.91
C GLN A 253 -29.58 -21.59 -4.92
N SER A 254 -29.40 -22.87 -4.55
CA SER A 254 -29.76 -23.99 -5.44
C SER A 254 -31.26 -24.04 -5.73
N LEU A 255 -32.08 -23.62 -4.76
CA LEU A 255 -33.52 -23.45 -4.91
C LEU A 255 -33.95 -22.14 -5.59
N GLN A 256 -32.99 -21.31 -6.03
CA GLN A 256 -33.23 -20.00 -6.66
C GLN A 256 -34.08 -19.02 -5.81
N LYS A 257 -34.13 -19.20 -4.49
CA LYS A 257 -34.82 -18.32 -3.53
C LYS A 257 -33.93 -17.15 -3.13
N TYR A 258 -33.76 -16.20 -4.07
CA TYR A 258 -32.86 -15.06 -3.89
C TYR A 258 -33.32 -14.07 -2.80
N ASP A 259 -34.62 -14.01 -2.52
CA ASP A 259 -35.22 -13.30 -1.38
C ASP A 259 -34.62 -13.75 -0.04
N ARG A 260 -34.55 -15.07 0.18
CA ARG A 260 -33.99 -15.70 1.39
C ARG A 260 -32.49 -15.54 1.46
N VAL A 261 -31.80 -15.70 0.33
CA VAL A 261 -30.35 -15.46 0.25
C VAL A 261 -30.05 -14.01 0.64
N GLY A 262 -30.79 -13.04 0.09
CA GLY A 262 -30.64 -11.63 0.42
C GLY A 262 -30.84 -11.32 1.89
N PHE A 263 -31.84 -11.92 2.53
CA PHE A 263 -32.07 -11.78 3.97
C PHE A 263 -30.92 -12.36 4.82
N ILE A 264 -30.41 -13.54 4.46
CA ILE A 264 -29.25 -14.14 5.13
C ILE A 264 -28.03 -13.21 4.99
N LEU A 265 -27.76 -12.74 3.77
CA LEU A 265 -26.64 -11.82 3.51
C LEU A 265 -26.76 -10.52 4.31
N PHE A 266 -27.96 -9.96 4.41
CA PHE A 266 -28.19 -8.76 5.22
C PHE A 266 -27.90 -8.98 6.70
N ASN A 267 -28.36 -10.09 7.29
CA ASN A 267 -28.05 -10.44 8.67
C ASN A 267 -26.53 -10.64 8.89
N LEU A 268 -25.84 -11.24 7.92
CA LEU A 268 -24.38 -11.36 7.94
C LEU A 268 -23.71 -9.98 7.91
N MET A 269 -24.21 -9.07 7.07
CA MET A 269 -23.71 -7.71 7.02
C MET A 269 -23.90 -6.98 8.36
N LEU A 270 -25.07 -7.09 8.97
CA LEU A 270 -25.41 -6.46 10.24
C LEU A 270 -24.54 -7.01 11.38
N CYS A 271 -24.29 -8.33 11.41
CA CYS A 271 -23.39 -8.97 12.35
C CYS A 271 -21.95 -8.43 12.23
N ILE A 272 -21.42 -8.31 11.01
CA ILE A 272 -20.06 -7.81 10.78
C ILE A 272 -19.93 -6.33 11.17
N VAL A 273 -20.94 -5.50 10.86
CA VAL A 273 -20.97 -4.09 11.29
C VAL A 273 -21.01 -4.00 12.81
N PHE A 274 -21.81 -4.84 13.47
CA PHE A 274 -21.85 -4.94 14.92
C PHE A 274 -20.47 -5.33 15.49
N LEU A 275 -19.79 -6.30 14.87
CA LEU A 275 -18.44 -6.68 15.27
C LEU A 275 -17.45 -5.53 15.09
N GLU A 276 -17.44 -4.83 13.97
CA GLU A 276 -16.57 -3.66 13.78
C GLU A 276 -16.83 -2.57 14.84
N ALA A 277 -18.10 -2.32 15.19
CA ALA A 277 -18.48 -1.37 16.24
C ALA A 277 -18.00 -1.81 17.63
N LEU A 278 -18.17 -3.10 17.95
CA LEU A 278 -17.71 -3.71 19.20
C LEU A 278 -16.16 -3.63 19.31
N ILE A 279 -15.46 -3.87 18.21
CA ILE A 279 -13.99 -3.76 18.14
C ILE A 279 -13.54 -2.32 18.38
N TYR A 280 -14.21 -1.35 17.74
CA TYR A 280 -13.93 0.06 17.95
C TYR A 280 -14.16 0.46 19.42
N PHE A 281 -15.25 0.01 20.02
CA PHE A 281 -15.58 0.24 21.42
C PHE A 281 -14.49 -0.33 22.34
N LEU A 282 -14.14 -1.61 22.18
CA LEU A 282 -13.11 -2.26 23.01
C LEU A 282 -11.73 -1.60 22.83
N LYS A 283 -11.32 -1.27 21.60
CA LYS A 283 -10.06 -0.53 21.37
C LYS A 283 -10.06 0.83 22.08
N LYS A 284 -11.18 1.56 22.05
CA LYS A 284 -11.27 2.92 22.60
C LYS A 284 -11.36 2.95 24.12
N TYR A 285 -12.03 1.97 24.74
CA TYR A 285 -12.34 1.99 26.17
C TYR A 285 -11.50 1.02 27.01
N VAL A 286 -10.95 -0.05 26.41
CA VAL A 286 -10.17 -1.09 27.11
C VAL A 286 -8.67 -0.98 26.82
N ILE A 287 -8.30 -0.68 25.57
CA ILE A 287 -6.89 -0.73 25.11
C ILE A 287 -6.22 0.64 25.13
N LYS A 288 -6.88 1.68 24.62
CA LYS A 288 -6.35 3.04 24.71
C LYS A 288 -6.38 3.47 26.17
N ASP A 289 -5.23 3.38 26.81
CA ASP A 289 -4.94 4.09 28.03
C ASP A 289 -5.11 5.58 27.70
N LYS A 290 -6.27 6.15 28.04
CA LYS A 290 -6.36 7.60 28.15
C LYS A 290 -5.37 7.96 29.26
N ASP A 291 -4.35 8.74 28.93
CA ASP A 291 -3.48 9.36 29.93
C ASP A 291 -4.40 10.07 30.93
N PHE A 292 -4.40 9.57 32.17
CA PHE A 292 -5.39 9.98 33.17
C PHE A 292 -4.89 11.16 34.02
N PHE A 293 -3.66 11.63 33.78
CA PHE A 293 -3.11 12.90 34.26
C PHE A 293 -2.48 13.58 33.06
N VAL A 294 -2.81 14.82 32.69
CA VAL A 294 -3.40 15.93 33.43
C VAL A 294 -4.79 16.27 32.85
N ASP A 295 -5.51 17.29 33.32
CA ASP A 295 -6.43 18.12 32.53
C ASP A 295 -5.87 18.50 31.14
N ASN A 296 -5.71 17.49 30.27
CA ASN A 296 -5.62 17.65 28.85
C ASN A 296 -6.85 18.38 28.35
N LYS A 297 -7.94 18.51 29.12
CA LYS A 297 -9.04 19.41 28.74
C LYS A 297 -8.57 20.85 28.56
N GLU A 298 -7.69 21.39 29.41
CA GLU A 298 -7.19 22.76 29.26
C GLU A 298 -6.19 22.84 28.11
N ILE A 299 -5.22 21.93 28.05
CA ILE A 299 -4.23 21.87 26.97
C ILE A 299 -4.91 21.56 25.62
N GLU A 300 -5.92 20.69 25.57
CA GLU A 300 -6.75 20.39 24.38
C GLU A 300 -7.65 21.57 24.04
N LYS A 301 -8.18 22.31 25.01
CA LYS A 301 -8.95 23.54 24.75
C LYS A 301 -8.05 24.59 24.11
N LEU A 302 -6.84 24.80 24.63
CA LEU A 302 -5.81 25.68 24.06
C LEU A 302 -5.36 25.18 22.67
N ASN A 303 -5.08 23.88 22.51
CA ASN A 303 -4.74 23.28 21.22
C ASN A 303 -5.88 23.38 20.20
N LYS A 304 -7.14 23.26 20.65
CA LYS A 304 -8.34 23.44 19.82
C LYS A 304 -8.51 24.90 19.43
N GLN A 305 -8.19 25.84 20.31
CA GLN A 305 -8.11 27.27 19.97
C GLN A 305 -7.02 27.52 18.92
N ILE A 306 -5.80 27.01 19.09
CA ILE A 306 -4.71 27.09 18.11
C ILE A 306 -5.16 26.50 16.75
N LYS A 307 -5.81 25.34 16.76
CA LYS A 307 -6.35 24.70 15.55
C LYS A 307 -7.41 25.56 14.87
N ASN A 308 -8.32 26.16 15.65
CA ASN A 308 -9.34 27.07 15.13
C ASN A 308 -8.75 28.35 14.53
N ILE A 309 -7.68 28.90 15.11
CA ILE A 309 -6.94 30.06 14.59
C ILE A 309 -6.33 29.73 13.22
N ASN A 310 -5.72 28.55 13.09
CA ASN A 310 -5.11 28.09 11.84
C ASN A 310 -6.14 27.85 10.73
N LEU A 311 -7.32 27.31 11.06
CA LEU A 311 -8.39 27.01 10.08
C LEU A 311 -9.14 28.26 9.59
N LYS A 312 -9.21 29.34 10.39
CA LYS A 312 -9.95 30.55 10.03
C LYS A 312 -9.29 31.30 8.87
N LYS A 313 -10.09 31.72 7.88
CA LYS A 313 -9.62 32.57 6.77
C LYS A 313 -9.07 33.89 7.31
N ASN A 314 -8.04 34.45 6.66
CA ASN A 314 -7.33 35.65 7.14
C ASN A 314 -8.26 36.86 7.31
N LYS A 315 -9.14 37.13 6.33
CA LYS A 315 -10.14 38.20 6.42
C LYS A 315 -11.09 38.04 7.62
N SER A 316 -11.60 36.83 7.86
CA SER A 316 -12.50 36.57 8.99
C SER A 316 -11.77 36.68 10.33
N TYR A 317 -10.52 36.19 10.39
CA TYR A 317 -9.71 36.27 11.60
C TYR A 317 -9.42 37.73 11.98
N PHE A 318 -9.01 38.56 11.02
CA PHE A 318 -8.73 39.98 11.27
C PHE A 318 -9.96 40.75 11.80
N ILE A 319 -11.13 40.52 11.21
CA ILE A 319 -12.39 41.11 11.70
C ILE A 319 -12.67 40.69 13.14
N GLU A 320 -12.40 39.45 13.48
CA GLU A 320 -12.67 38.92 14.81
C GLU A 320 -11.66 39.41 15.84
N SER A 321 -10.36 39.30 15.54
CA SER A 321 -9.29 39.64 16.47
C SER A 321 -9.11 41.14 16.67
N HIS A 322 -9.31 41.95 15.62
CA HIS A 322 -8.92 43.36 15.63
C HIS A 322 -10.11 44.31 15.74
N ILE A 323 -11.28 43.92 15.21
CA ILE A 323 -12.50 44.74 15.27
C ILE A 323 -13.43 44.19 16.36
N LYS A 324 -13.85 42.91 16.31
CA LYS A 324 -14.81 42.39 17.29
C LYS A 324 -14.27 42.36 18.71
N ASN A 325 -13.04 41.88 18.94
CA ASN A 325 -12.49 41.82 20.30
C ASN A 325 -12.42 43.19 20.97
N LYS A 326 -11.97 44.22 20.23
CA LYS A 326 -11.94 45.63 20.69
C LYS A 326 -13.31 46.10 21.20
N TYR A 327 -14.39 45.77 20.49
CA TYR A 327 -15.74 46.14 20.92
C TYR A 327 -16.33 45.19 21.98
N LEU A 328 -15.92 43.92 22.00
CA LEU A 328 -16.37 42.96 23.01
C LEU A 328 -15.84 43.31 24.41
N GLU A 329 -14.61 43.82 24.51
CA GLU A 329 -14.07 44.36 25.77
C GLU A 329 -14.91 45.55 26.25
N LEU A 330 -15.15 46.54 25.40
CA LEU A 330 -16.00 47.70 25.70
C LEU A 330 -17.45 47.33 26.04
N ILE A 331 -17.98 46.26 25.45
CA ILE A 331 -19.33 45.74 25.74
C ILE A 331 -19.34 45.04 27.11
N ASN A 332 -18.27 44.33 27.48
CA ASN A 332 -18.16 43.65 28.77
C ASN A 332 -18.03 44.66 29.92
N GLU A 333 -17.29 45.75 29.75
CA GLU A 333 -17.18 46.85 30.71
C GLU A 333 -18.53 47.55 30.96
N ASN A 334 -19.38 47.64 29.93
CA ASN A 334 -20.69 48.29 30.02
C ASN A 334 -21.85 47.30 30.24
N LYS A 335 -21.60 46.09 30.75
CA LYS A 335 -22.59 45.00 30.85
C LYS A 335 -23.90 45.39 31.53
N ASN A 336 -23.83 46.27 32.53
CA ASN A 336 -25.00 46.69 33.32
C ASN A 336 -25.86 47.75 32.62
N ASN A 337 -25.38 48.35 31.52
CA ASN A 337 -26.07 49.44 30.83
C ASN A 337 -26.49 49.03 29.40
N LYS A 338 -27.74 48.56 29.26
CA LYS A 338 -28.30 47.99 28.02
C LYS A 338 -28.25 48.94 26.82
N VAL A 339 -28.36 50.26 27.04
CA VAL A 339 -28.33 51.28 25.97
C VAL A 339 -26.92 51.38 25.38
N LYS A 340 -25.90 51.55 26.24
CA LYS A 340 -24.48 51.60 25.83
C LYS A 340 -24.05 50.30 25.11
N VAL A 341 -24.52 49.14 25.55
CA VAL A 341 -24.24 47.86 24.89
C VAL A 341 -24.79 47.83 23.45
N LYS A 342 -26.01 48.37 23.23
CA LYS A 342 -26.65 48.39 21.90
C LYS A 342 -25.92 49.35 20.95
N GLU A 343 -25.51 50.51 21.45
CA GLU A 343 -24.70 51.48 20.68
C GLU A 343 -23.35 50.89 20.26
N ARG A 344 -22.64 50.23 21.18
CA ARG A 344 -21.33 49.60 20.89
C ARG A 344 -21.45 48.46 19.87
N LYS A 345 -22.54 47.67 19.90
CA LYS A 345 -22.82 46.67 18.86
C LYS A 345 -23.07 47.30 17.49
N LEU A 346 -23.79 48.42 17.43
CA LEU A 346 -24.05 49.17 16.20
C LEU A 346 -22.77 49.78 15.62
N ALA A 347 -21.93 50.39 16.47
CA ALA A 347 -20.62 50.92 16.09
C ALA A 347 -19.70 49.81 15.52
N MET A 348 -19.65 48.66 16.19
CA MET A 348 -18.91 47.48 15.71
C MET A 348 -19.38 47.04 14.31
N GLN A 349 -20.69 46.98 14.06
CA GLN A 349 -21.23 46.60 12.75
C GLN A 349 -20.88 47.62 11.65
N LYS A 350 -20.93 48.92 11.96
CA LYS A 350 -20.52 49.99 11.03
C LYS A 350 -19.05 49.85 10.65
N GLU A 351 -18.16 49.60 11.61
CA GLU A 351 -16.73 49.43 11.36
C GLU A 351 -16.41 48.17 10.55
N ILE A 352 -17.10 47.05 10.83
CA ILE A 352 -16.99 45.83 10.02
C ILE A 352 -17.43 46.10 8.57
N LYS A 353 -18.50 46.87 8.36
CA LYS A 353 -19.01 47.21 7.02
C LYS A 353 -18.02 48.11 6.28
N LYS A 354 -17.47 49.12 6.95
CA LYS A 354 -16.42 50.00 6.42
C LYS A 354 -15.19 49.21 5.98
N PHE A 355 -14.62 48.38 6.87
CA PHE A 355 -13.47 47.53 6.55
C PHE A 355 -13.72 46.60 5.36
N LYS A 356 -14.90 45.97 5.26
CA LYS A 356 -15.23 45.08 4.13
C LYS A 356 -15.25 45.83 2.79
N ASN A 357 -15.71 47.08 2.79
CA ASN A 357 -15.76 47.93 1.61
C ASN A 357 -14.35 48.36 1.20
N ASP A 358 -13.55 48.87 2.14
CA ASP A 358 -12.17 49.33 1.88
C ASP A 358 -11.29 48.18 1.37
N HIS A 359 -11.40 47.00 2.00
CA HIS A 359 -10.68 45.80 1.55
C HIS A 359 -11.10 45.37 0.14
N LYS A 360 -12.37 45.54 -0.25
CA LYS A 360 -12.85 45.23 -1.61
C LYS A 360 -12.37 46.26 -2.63
N TYR A 361 -12.32 47.53 -2.23
CA TYR A 361 -11.80 48.63 -3.03
C TYR A 361 -10.32 48.44 -3.36
N ASN A 362 -9.47 48.22 -2.34
CA ASN A 362 -8.03 48.03 -2.53
C ASN A 362 -7.69 46.80 -3.39
N LEU A 363 -8.47 45.72 -3.25
CA LEU A 363 -8.38 44.54 -4.12
C LEU A 363 -8.63 44.87 -5.60
N LYS A 364 -9.67 45.68 -5.87
CA LYS A 364 -10.00 46.10 -7.24
C LYS A 364 -8.97 47.08 -7.79
N LYS A 365 -8.47 47.99 -6.95
CA LYS A 365 -7.43 48.95 -7.30
C LYS A 365 -6.17 48.23 -7.81
N ASP A 366 -5.59 47.32 -7.03
CA ASP A 366 -4.42 46.54 -7.45
C ASP A 366 -4.62 45.79 -8.79
N ILE A 367 -5.83 45.25 -9.01
CA ILE A 367 -6.16 44.54 -10.25
C ILE A 367 -6.26 45.50 -11.44
N ASN A 368 -6.88 46.67 -11.25
CA ASN A 368 -7.03 47.68 -12.29
C ASN A 368 -5.69 48.33 -12.63
N ASP A 369 -4.92 48.73 -11.61
CA ASP A 369 -3.57 49.28 -11.74
C ASP A 369 -2.66 48.29 -12.49
N PHE A 370 -2.79 46.98 -12.22
CA PHE A 370 -2.04 45.96 -12.94
C PHE A 370 -2.51 45.78 -14.39
N LYS A 371 -3.80 45.90 -14.68
CA LYS A 371 -4.31 45.83 -16.06
C LYS A 371 -3.76 46.98 -16.90
N GLU A 372 -3.85 48.21 -16.39
CA GLU A 372 -3.27 49.39 -17.05
C GLU A 372 -1.75 49.25 -17.22
N PHE A 373 -1.06 48.76 -16.20
CA PHE A 373 0.39 48.51 -16.27
C PHE A 373 0.76 47.45 -17.30
N LYS A 374 -0.04 46.39 -17.40
CA LYS A 374 0.17 45.28 -18.35
C LYS A 374 -0.03 45.72 -19.80
N GLU A 375 -1.00 46.61 -20.04
CA GLU A 375 -1.22 47.23 -21.36
C GLU A 375 -0.04 48.12 -21.77
N LYS A 376 0.54 48.86 -20.82
CA LYS A 376 1.71 49.73 -21.06
C LYS A 376 3.06 49.00 -21.11
N ASN A 377 3.20 47.82 -20.48
CA ASN A 377 4.47 47.09 -20.37
C ASN A 377 4.34 45.60 -20.66
N ILE A 378 4.82 45.17 -21.84
CA ILE A 378 4.76 43.78 -22.32
C ILE A 378 5.80 42.86 -21.63
N ASN A 379 6.87 43.43 -21.04
CA ASN A 379 7.93 42.64 -20.42
C ASN A 379 7.48 41.99 -19.09
N ILE A 380 7.35 40.66 -19.12
CA ILE A 380 6.86 39.81 -18.01
C ILE A 380 7.69 39.99 -16.72
N ASN A 381 9.00 40.24 -16.82
CA ASN A 381 9.84 40.41 -15.63
C ASN A 381 9.47 41.65 -14.81
N LYS A 382 8.91 42.68 -15.44
CA LYS A 382 8.46 43.92 -14.77
C LYS A 382 7.09 43.79 -14.10
N TRP A 383 6.36 42.71 -14.37
CA TRP A 383 5.06 42.42 -13.74
C TRP A 383 5.18 42.01 -12.26
N PHE A 384 6.41 41.73 -11.82
CA PHE A 384 6.71 41.31 -10.46
C PHE A 384 7.57 42.37 -9.76
N VAL A 385 7.20 42.69 -8.53
CA VAL A 385 7.89 43.65 -7.65
C VAL A 385 8.44 42.88 -6.46
N TYR A 386 9.65 43.23 -6.03
CA TYR A 386 10.23 42.63 -4.84
C TYR A 386 9.44 43.06 -3.60
N ASN A 387 9.05 42.10 -2.78
CA ASN A 387 8.35 42.34 -1.53
C ASN A 387 9.32 42.11 -0.38
N ASP A 388 9.63 43.18 0.37
CA ASP A 388 10.61 43.15 1.45
C ASP A 388 10.21 42.23 2.60
N TYR A 389 8.90 42.07 2.83
CA TYR A 389 8.37 41.21 3.88
C TYR A 389 8.63 39.72 3.60
N PHE A 390 8.43 39.28 2.35
CA PHE A 390 8.60 37.88 1.94
C PHE A 390 9.97 37.58 1.31
N LYS A 391 10.82 38.60 1.13
CA LYS A 391 12.11 38.52 0.44
C LYS A 391 12.03 37.84 -0.94
N CYS A 392 10.91 38.03 -1.65
CA CYS A 392 10.65 37.40 -2.95
C CYS A 392 9.89 38.33 -3.90
N LYS A 393 9.92 38.02 -5.20
CA LYS A 393 9.19 38.79 -6.22
C LYS A 393 7.72 38.38 -6.25
N VAL A 394 6.82 39.33 -5.97
CA VAL A 394 5.36 39.15 -5.94
C VAL A 394 4.73 39.89 -7.13
N ARG A 395 3.67 39.32 -7.71
CA ARG A 395 2.97 39.93 -8.85
C ARG A 395 2.21 41.19 -8.43
N ARG A 396 2.25 42.24 -9.25
CA ARG A 396 1.71 43.58 -8.91
C ARG A 396 0.22 43.58 -8.51
N ASP A 397 -0.62 42.78 -9.14
CA ASP A 397 -2.06 42.64 -8.80
C ASP A 397 -2.35 41.92 -7.47
N LYS A 398 -1.30 41.44 -6.78
CA LYS A 398 -1.41 40.70 -5.52
C LYS A 398 -0.75 41.42 -4.37
N ILE A 399 -0.17 42.61 -4.55
CA ILE A 399 0.62 43.29 -3.52
C ILE A 399 -0.20 43.50 -2.24
N PHE A 400 -1.38 44.12 -2.34
CA PHE A 400 -2.27 44.36 -1.21
C PHE A 400 -2.66 43.07 -0.49
N VAL A 401 -3.06 42.03 -1.25
CA VAL A 401 -3.47 40.73 -0.68
C VAL A 401 -2.31 40.07 0.04
N THR A 402 -1.11 40.18 -0.51
CA THR A 402 0.10 39.55 0.03
C THR A 402 0.53 40.25 1.31
N ASN A 403 0.53 41.59 1.33
CA ASN A 403 0.82 42.39 2.53
C ASN A 403 -0.24 42.22 3.63
N PHE A 404 -1.53 42.20 3.27
CA PHE A 404 -2.60 41.92 4.24
C PHE A 404 -2.49 40.51 4.83
N ASN A 405 -2.19 39.51 4.00
CA ASN A 405 -2.00 38.14 4.49
C ASN A 405 -0.77 38.01 5.39
N ALA A 406 0.32 38.72 5.09
CA ALA A 406 1.50 38.83 5.94
C ALA A 406 1.14 39.36 7.33
N GLN A 407 0.50 40.53 7.37
CA GLN A 407 0.07 41.17 8.62
C GLN A 407 -0.81 40.24 9.46
N VAL A 408 -1.78 39.56 8.82
CA VAL A 408 -2.66 38.62 9.54
C VAL A 408 -1.92 37.37 10.00
N GLN A 409 -0.94 36.88 9.24
CA GLN A 409 -0.10 35.75 9.66
C GLN A 409 0.75 36.10 10.88
N GLU A 410 1.27 37.32 10.94
CA GLU A 410 2.03 37.81 12.10
C GLU A 410 1.16 37.88 13.36
N LEU A 411 -0.05 38.43 13.24
CA LEU A 411 -1.04 38.46 14.32
C LEU A 411 -1.42 37.04 14.79
N LYS A 412 -1.61 36.10 13.86
CA LYS A 412 -1.87 34.70 14.19
C LYS A 412 -0.68 34.07 14.91
N LYS A 413 0.54 34.33 14.43
CA LYS A 413 1.78 33.79 15.02
C LYS A 413 1.99 34.29 16.45
N ASN A 414 1.76 35.58 16.70
CA ASN A 414 1.86 36.16 18.04
C ASN A 414 0.83 35.54 18.99
N HIS A 415 -0.42 35.42 18.56
CA HIS A 415 -1.47 34.77 19.37
C HIS A 415 -1.15 33.29 19.66
N ILE A 416 -0.67 32.54 18.67
CA ILE A 416 -0.26 31.15 18.85
C ILE A 416 0.94 31.04 19.79
N ASN A 417 1.89 31.97 19.72
CA ASN A 417 3.04 32.01 20.64
C ASN A 417 2.59 32.23 22.08
N ASN A 418 1.64 33.15 22.32
CA ASN A 418 1.08 33.38 23.66
C ASN A 418 0.38 32.12 24.20
N LEU A 419 -0.47 31.49 23.40
CA LEU A 419 -1.13 30.22 23.78
C LEU A 419 -0.10 29.10 24.04
N ASN A 420 1.00 29.05 23.27
CA ASN A 420 2.08 28.09 23.50
C ASN A 420 2.86 28.37 24.80
N LEU A 421 3.02 29.64 25.19
CA LEU A 421 3.61 30.03 26.46
C LEU A 421 2.70 29.63 27.64
N GLU A 422 1.39 29.82 27.53
CA GLU A 422 0.41 29.33 28.51
C GLU A 422 0.49 27.80 28.64
N ILE A 423 0.53 27.06 27.52
CA ILE A 423 0.69 25.60 27.54
C ILE A 423 1.99 25.21 28.25
N LYS A 424 3.09 25.94 28.03
CA LYS A 424 4.37 25.68 28.71
C LYS A 424 4.28 25.92 30.22
N GLN A 425 3.64 27.02 30.65
CA GLN A 425 3.43 27.32 32.07
C GLN A 425 2.57 26.26 32.75
N ILE A 426 1.46 25.88 32.11
CA ILE A 426 0.59 24.80 32.60
C ILE A 426 1.42 23.52 32.76
N LYS A 427 2.15 23.09 31.72
CA LYS A 427 3.03 21.90 31.78
C LYS A 427 4.06 21.96 32.90
N HIS A 428 4.69 23.12 33.11
CA HIS A 428 5.68 23.32 34.15
C HIS A 428 5.08 23.22 35.56
N ASN A 429 3.94 23.87 35.80
CA ASN A 429 3.22 23.80 37.08
C ASN A 429 2.76 22.36 37.38
N LEU A 430 2.38 21.61 36.36
CA LEU A 430 2.01 20.20 36.48
C LEU A 430 3.19 19.30 36.83
N GLN A 431 4.34 19.51 36.17
CA GLN A 431 5.56 18.79 36.50
C GLN A 431 6.01 19.04 37.95
N LYS A 432 5.88 20.27 38.43
CA LYS A 432 6.23 20.65 39.80
C LYS A 432 5.31 19.99 40.85
N ASN A 433 4.05 19.74 40.50
CA ASN A 433 3.04 19.16 41.39
C ASN A 433 2.94 17.61 41.31
N LEU A 434 3.72 16.97 40.43
CA LEU A 434 3.75 15.52 40.26
C LEU A 434 4.71 14.86 41.28
N SER A 435 4.23 14.59 42.49
CA SER A 435 4.89 13.63 43.38
C SER A 435 4.53 12.19 42.95
N ILE A 436 5.52 11.29 42.94
CA ILE A 436 5.34 9.87 42.53
C ILE A 436 4.27 9.18 43.40
N SER A 437 4.17 9.55 44.69
CA SER A 437 3.17 9.01 45.63
C SER A 437 1.73 9.43 45.28
N ASN A 438 1.49 10.71 44.97
CA ASN A 438 0.16 11.17 44.55
C ASN A 438 -0.24 10.58 43.19
N TYR A 439 0.73 10.30 42.31
CA TYR A 439 0.50 9.66 41.02
C TYR A 439 -0.01 8.22 41.19
N LEU A 440 0.67 7.41 42.01
CA LEU A 440 0.28 6.02 42.26
C LEU A 440 -1.09 5.92 42.95
N GLN A 441 -1.44 6.86 43.83
CA GLN A 441 -2.74 6.87 44.51
C GLN A 441 -3.91 7.23 43.60
N LYS A 442 -3.72 8.13 42.62
CA LYS A 442 -4.80 8.55 41.72
C LYS A 442 -4.86 7.76 40.41
N GLU A 443 -3.95 6.81 40.17
CA GLU A 443 -3.99 5.96 38.98
C GLU A 443 -5.25 5.05 39.03
N PRO A 444 -6.20 5.19 38.09
CA PRO A 444 -7.35 4.30 38.07
C PRO A 444 -6.86 2.87 37.86
N LYS A 445 -7.42 1.91 38.60
CA LYS A 445 -7.13 0.47 38.51
C LYS A 445 -7.60 -0.11 37.15
N LYS A 446 -7.00 0.33 36.04
CA LYS A 446 -7.36 -0.03 34.65
C LYS A 446 -7.25 -1.53 34.41
N TYR A 447 -6.44 -2.25 35.20
CA TYR A 447 -6.37 -3.71 35.17
C TYR A 447 -7.73 -4.36 35.46
N ILE A 448 -8.59 -3.77 36.30
CA ILE A 448 -9.92 -4.31 36.62
C ILE A 448 -10.78 -4.39 35.36
N LYS A 449 -10.79 -3.35 34.53
CA LYS A 449 -11.52 -3.36 33.25
C LYS A 449 -11.01 -4.44 32.31
N ARG A 450 -9.68 -4.65 32.25
CA ARG A 450 -9.05 -5.69 31.44
C ARG A 450 -9.39 -7.09 31.96
N VAL A 451 -9.45 -7.27 33.28
CA VAL A 451 -9.86 -8.53 33.92
C VAL A 451 -11.33 -8.83 33.65
N ILE A 452 -12.24 -7.88 33.83
CA ILE A 452 -13.68 -8.07 33.53
C ILE A 452 -13.88 -8.49 32.07
N VAL A 453 -13.26 -7.77 31.13
CA VAL A 453 -13.32 -8.13 29.70
C VAL A 453 -12.72 -9.50 29.46
N GLY A 454 -11.60 -9.82 30.11
CA GLY A 454 -10.99 -11.15 30.04
C GLY A 454 -11.92 -12.27 30.54
N ILE A 455 -12.64 -12.05 31.65
CA ILE A 455 -13.62 -13.00 32.20
C ILE A 455 -14.79 -13.18 31.23
N ILE A 456 -15.33 -12.10 30.67
CA ILE A 456 -16.40 -12.18 29.65
C ILE A 456 -15.93 -12.97 28.43
N PHE A 457 -14.69 -12.72 27.96
CA PHE A 457 -14.09 -13.47 26.86
C PHE A 457 -13.92 -14.96 27.17
N LEU A 458 -13.48 -15.28 28.39
CA LEU A 458 -13.29 -16.65 28.84
C LEU A 458 -14.63 -17.38 29.00
N ALA A 459 -15.65 -16.72 29.58
CA ALA A 459 -17.00 -17.26 29.68
C ALA A 459 -17.60 -17.54 28.29
N LEU A 460 -17.43 -16.61 27.34
CA LEU A 460 -17.90 -16.80 25.96
C LEU A 460 -17.12 -17.90 25.24
N PHE A 461 -15.83 -18.06 25.54
CA PHE A 461 -15.02 -19.17 25.02
C PHE A 461 -15.51 -20.52 25.53
N ILE A 462 -15.74 -20.64 26.84
CA ILE A 462 -16.27 -21.86 27.46
C ILE A 462 -17.65 -22.19 26.89
N TYR A 463 -18.55 -21.20 26.82
CA TYR A 463 -19.88 -21.38 26.22
C TYR A 463 -19.80 -21.79 24.74
N SER A 464 -18.87 -21.20 23.98
CA SER A 464 -18.64 -21.62 22.60
C SER A 464 -18.22 -23.08 22.51
N MET A 465 -17.32 -23.53 23.39
CA MET A 465 -16.89 -24.93 23.43
C MET A 465 -18.01 -25.91 23.78
N THR A 466 -18.96 -25.51 24.62
CA THR A 466 -20.09 -26.39 24.99
C THR A 466 -21.08 -26.66 23.84
N LEU A 467 -21.10 -25.81 22.81
CA LEU A 467 -22.00 -25.98 21.65
C LEU A 467 -21.33 -26.69 20.47
N ILE A 468 -20.08 -27.11 20.61
CA ILE A 468 -19.35 -27.77 19.54
C ILE A 468 -19.55 -29.29 19.66
N ASP A 469 -20.20 -29.85 18.65
CA ASP A 469 -20.49 -31.27 18.54
C ASP A 469 -19.20 -32.01 18.14
N PHE A 470 -18.59 -32.69 19.10
CA PHE A 470 -17.43 -33.52 18.88
C PHE A 470 -17.87 -34.94 18.50
N HIS A 471 -17.54 -35.36 17.28
CA HIS A 471 -17.73 -36.71 16.79
C HIS A 471 -16.47 -37.17 16.06
N ILE A 472 -16.07 -38.42 16.28
CA ILE A 472 -14.96 -39.09 15.56
C ILE A 472 -15.58 -40.14 14.67
N GLU A 473 -15.19 -40.18 13.39
CA GLU A 473 -15.68 -41.20 12.46
C GLU A 473 -15.18 -42.61 12.82
N PRO A 474 -15.93 -43.68 12.49
CA PRO A 474 -15.49 -45.05 12.73
C PRO A 474 -14.11 -45.36 12.14
N PHE A 475 -13.38 -46.28 12.78
CA PHE A 475 -12.01 -46.65 12.40
C PHE A 475 -11.88 -47.04 10.91
N ALA A 476 -12.92 -47.64 10.32
CA ALA A 476 -12.95 -47.98 8.90
C ALA A 476 -12.84 -46.75 7.98
N ILE A 477 -13.55 -45.67 8.32
CA ILE A 477 -13.53 -44.40 7.56
C ILE A 477 -12.22 -43.65 7.81
N ILE A 478 -11.68 -43.69 9.03
CA ILE A 478 -10.37 -43.12 9.34
C ILE A 478 -9.27 -43.85 8.53
N ASN A 479 -9.32 -45.18 8.47
CA ASN A 479 -8.33 -45.95 7.72
C ASN A 479 -8.45 -45.73 6.21
N SER A 480 -9.66 -45.61 5.66
CA SER A 480 -9.85 -45.22 4.26
C SER A 480 -9.33 -43.80 4.00
N THR A 481 -9.57 -42.86 4.91
CA THR A 481 -9.04 -41.50 4.84
C THR A 481 -7.51 -41.48 4.87
N ASN A 482 -6.86 -42.27 5.73
CA ASN A 482 -5.41 -42.42 5.77
C ASN A 482 -4.86 -42.98 4.44
N LYS A 483 -5.52 -43.99 3.85
CA LYS A 483 -5.17 -44.52 2.53
C LYS A 483 -5.33 -43.45 1.44
N ASN A 484 -6.39 -42.65 1.49
CA ASN A 484 -6.62 -41.57 0.55
C ASN A 484 -5.53 -40.50 0.66
N ILE A 485 -5.11 -40.12 1.87
CA ILE A 485 -3.99 -39.19 2.08
C ILE A 485 -2.68 -39.75 1.53
N LEU A 486 -2.41 -41.05 1.73
CA LEU A 486 -1.23 -41.69 1.14
C LEU A 486 -1.28 -41.64 -0.40
N ARG A 487 -2.44 -41.85 -1.02
CA ARG A 487 -2.63 -41.64 -2.47
C ARG A 487 -2.42 -40.18 -2.88
N MET A 488 -2.85 -39.21 -2.09
CA MET A 488 -2.55 -37.80 -2.34
C MET A 488 -1.05 -37.48 -2.25
N LEU A 489 -0.27 -38.24 -1.47
CA LEU A 489 1.18 -38.08 -1.40
C LEU A 489 1.91 -38.80 -2.54
N ASN A 490 1.37 -39.94 -3.00
CA ASN A 490 1.83 -40.66 -4.20
C ASN A 490 1.24 -40.02 -5.48
N MET A 491 1.67 -38.79 -5.74
CA MET A 491 1.08 -37.93 -6.77
C MET A 491 1.42 -38.39 -8.18
N ASP A 492 0.44 -38.31 -9.08
CA ASP A 492 0.68 -38.47 -10.51
C ASP A 492 1.35 -37.23 -11.11
N LEU A 493 2.69 -37.26 -11.21
CA LEU A 493 3.47 -36.16 -11.78
C LEU A 493 3.14 -35.87 -13.25
N SER A 494 2.58 -36.83 -13.98
CA SER A 494 2.23 -36.63 -15.40
C SER A 494 1.11 -35.61 -15.57
N SER A 495 0.15 -35.60 -14.63
CA SER A 495 -0.97 -34.65 -14.57
C SER A 495 -0.56 -33.18 -14.45
N LEU A 496 0.70 -32.90 -14.06
CA LEU A 496 1.21 -31.53 -13.96
C LEU A 496 1.28 -30.84 -15.34
N PHE A 497 1.64 -31.60 -16.37
CA PHE A 497 1.97 -31.07 -17.70
C PHE A 497 1.10 -31.65 -18.81
N LEU A 498 0.63 -32.89 -18.69
CA LEU A 498 -0.09 -33.61 -19.74
C LEU A 498 -1.59 -33.70 -19.42
N THR A 499 -2.39 -33.76 -20.49
CA THR A 499 -3.83 -34.07 -20.44
C THR A 499 -4.03 -35.56 -20.67
N ASN A 500 -4.82 -36.20 -19.81
CA ASN A 500 -5.19 -37.62 -19.90
C ASN A 500 -6.73 -37.73 -19.82
N ASN A 501 -7.31 -38.93 -20.01
CA ASN A 501 -8.78 -39.14 -19.92
C ASN A 501 -9.38 -38.67 -18.57
N ILE A 502 -8.59 -38.72 -17.50
CA ILE A 502 -8.97 -38.28 -16.14
C ILE A 502 -8.69 -36.78 -15.93
N VAL A 503 -7.69 -36.22 -16.63
CA VAL A 503 -7.20 -34.85 -16.43
C VAL A 503 -7.51 -34.01 -17.66
N SER A 504 -8.64 -33.32 -17.62
CA SER A 504 -9.11 -32.47 -18.73
C SER A 504 -8.29 -31.18 -18.88
N ILE A 505 -7.69 -30.68 -17.80
CA ILE A 505 -6.91 -29.43 -17.78
C ILE A 505 -5.60 -29.67 -17.02
N PRO A 506 -4.43 -29.42 -17.63
CA PRO A 506 -3.14 -29.64 -16.97
C PRO A 506 -2.95 -28.61 -15.84
N VAL A 507 -2.32 -29.02 -14.75
CA VAL A 507 -2.13 -28.17 -13.54
C VAL A 507 -1.43 -26.86 -13.87
N ILE A 508 -0.44 -26.88 -14.77
CA ILE A 508 0.27 -25.67 -15.18
C ILE A 508 -0.66 -24.62 -15.80
N LYS A 509 -1.66 -25.05 -16.58
CA LYS A 509 -2.65 -24.14 -17.18
C LYS A 509 -3.56 -23.54 -16.10
N LEU A 510 -3.99 -24.35 -15.11
CA LEU A 510 -4.77 -23.88 -13.96
C LEU A 510 -4.00 -22.86 -13.11
N VAL A 511 -2.70 -23.06 -12.93
CA VAL A 511 -1.82 -22.09 -12.25
C VAL A 511 -1.76 -20.77 -13.03
N PHE A 512 -1.53 -20.81 -14.34
CA PHE A 512 -1.50 -19.59 -15.16
C PHE A 512 -2.86 -18.87 -15.19
N GLU A 513 -3.96 -19.61 -15.22
CA GLU A 513 -5.31 -19.07 -15.08
C GLU A 513 -5.45 -18.32 -13.75
N THR A 514 -5.03 -18.95 -12.66
CA THR A 514 -5.11 -18.39 -11.30
C THR A 514 -4.24 -17.14 -11.13
N ILE A 515 -3.03 -17.15 -11.68
CA ILE A 515 -2.16 -15.94 -11.73
C ILE A 515 -2.84 -14.83 -12.51
N SER A 516 -3.45 -15.15 -13.65
CA SER A 516 -4.14 -14.17 -14.52
C SER A 516 -5.34 -13.56 -13.80
N ILE A 517 -6.19 -14.38 -13.17
CA ILE A 517 -7.36 -13.93 -12.39
C ILE A 517 -6.89 -13.00 -11.27
N ALA A 518 -5.88 -13.41 -10.49
CA ALA A 518 -5.35 -12.62 -9.40
C ALA A 518 -4.75 -11.29 -9.87
N MET A 519 -4.05 -11.28 -11.00
CA MET A 519 -3.44 -10.08 -11.57
C MET A 519 -4.50 -9.08 -12.06
N LEU A 520 -5.48 -9.56 -12.82
CA LEU A 520 -6.59 -8.75 -13.35
C LEU A 520 -7.41 -8.15 -12.21
N ALA A 521 -7.77 -8.97 -11.22
CA ALA A 521 -8.50 -8.54 -10.03
C ALA A 521 -7.75 -7.48 -9.23
N THR A 522 -6.46 -7.71 -8.98
CA THR A 522 -5.62 -6.77 -8.22
C THR A 522 -5.52 -5.44 -8.93
N PHE A 523 -5.34 -5.44 -10.26
CA PHE A 523 -5.19 -4.22 -11.02
C PHE A 523 -6.47 -3.40 -11.07
N ILE A 524 -7.59 -4.01 -11.48
CA ILE A 524 -8.89 -3.33 -11.53
C ILE A 524 -9.26 -2.81 -10.14
N GLY A 525 -9.14 -3.65 -9.12
CA GLY A 525 -9.39 -3.26 -7.74
C GLY A 525 -8.49 -2.10 -7.28
N SER A 526 -7.20 -2.11 -7.64
CA SER A 526 -6.25 -1.07 -7.24
C SER A 526 -6.52 0.30 -7.89
N ILE A 527 -7.00 0.34 -9.14
CA ILE A 527 -7.34 1.59 -9.83
C ILE A 527 -8.49 2.28 -9.11
N PHE A 528 -9.60 1.55 -8.91
CA PHE A 528 -10.75 2.10 -8.21
C PHE A 528 -10.41 2.42 -6.76
N ALA A 529 -9.61 1.56 -6.11
CA ALA A 529 -9.21 1.77 -4.72
C ALA A 529 -8.39 3.04 -4.55
N TYR A 530 -7.48 3.34 -5.47
CA TYR A 530 -6.68 4.56 -5.41
C TYR A 530 -7.57 5.81 -5.49
N ILE A 531 -8.55 5.81 -6.40
CA ILE A 531 -9.51 6.93 -6.56
C ILE A 531 -10.36 7.10 -5.30
N PHE A 532 -10.96 6.02 -4.81
CA PHE A 532 -11.82 6.07 -3.61
C PHE A 532 -11.03 6.32 -2.33
N ALA A 533 -9.76 5.91 -2.26
CA ALA A 533 -8.88 6.21 -1.13
C ALA A 533 -8.60 7.71 -1.03
N LEU A 534 -8.42 8.40 -2.16
CA LEU A 534 -8.29 9.85 -2.19
C LEU A 534 -9.58 10.53 -1.71
N LEU A 535 -10.74 10.04 -2.19
CA LEU A 535 -12.05 10.59 -1.84
C LEU A 535 -12.50 10.27 -0.41
N SER A 536 -11.94 9.24 0.22
CA SER A 536 -12.23 8.84 1.61
C SER A 536 -11.24 9.40 2.63
N SER A 537 -10.16 10.07 2.20
CA SER A 537 -9.15 10.64 3.09
C SER A 537 -9.53 12.04 3.58
N GLU A 538 -9.68 12.19 4.89
CA GLU A 538 -9.99 13.49 5.54
C GLU A 538 -8.83 14.50 5.42
N THR A 539 -7.61 14.04 5.08
CA THR A 539 -6.44 14.91 4.87
C THR A 539 -6.44 15.55 3.48
N ILE A 540 -7.06 14.90 2.49
CA ILE A 540 -7.03 15.35 1.09
C ILE A 540 -8.33 16.08 0.71
N VAL A 541 -9.48 15.54 1.09
CA VAL A 541 -10.80 16.09 0.75
C VAL A 541 -11.55 16.56 1.99
N ASN A 542 -12.66 17.28 1.78
CA ASN A 542 -13.51 17.74 2.87
C ASN A 542 -14.09 16.55 3.67
N PHE A 543 -14.19 16.72 4.98
CA PHE A 543 -14.69 15.75 5.95
C PHE A 543 -16.03 15.11 5.58
N TYR A 544 -16.97 15.86 5.01
CA TYR A 544 -18.27 15.31 4.59
C TYR A 544 -18.13 14.31 3.43
N ILE A 545 -17.34 14.68 2.42
CA ILE A 545 -17.06 13.82 1.26
C ILE A 545 -16.31 12.56 1.76
N ALA A 546 -15.28 12.76 2.58
CA ALA A 546 -14.51 11.67 3.17
C ALA A 546 -15.40 10.66 3.89
N LYS A 547 -16.34 11.13 4.72
CA LYS A 547 -17.29 10.27 5.44
C LYS A 547 -18.24 9.50 4.55
N VAL A 548 -18.79 10.12 3.51
CA VAL A 548 -19.70 9.46 2.55
C VAL A 548 -18.98 8.32 1.83
N PHE A 549 -17.80 8.60 1.26
CA PHE A 549 -17.02 7.60 0.56
C PHE A 549 -16.49 6.51 1.51
N LYS A 550 -16.12 6.88 2.74
CA LYS A 550 -15.76 5.91 3.78
C LYS A 550 -16.93 4.97 4.12
N GLY A 551 -18.13 5.51 4.32
CA GLY A 551 -19.34 4.71 4.54
C GLY A 551 -19.61 3.73 3.40
N PHE A 552 -19.54 4.22 2.15
CA PHE A 552 -19.70 3.38 0.96
C PHE A 552 -18.69 2.23 0.89
N THR A 553 -17.41 2.50 1.17
CA THR A 553 -16.36 1.48 1.15
C THR A 553 -16.51 0.45 2.26
N ILE A 554 -17.06 0.84 3.42
CA ILE A 554 -17.39 -0.08 4.52
C ILE A 554 -18.50 -1.04 4.07
N LEU A 555 -19.57 -0.54 3.42
CA LEU A 555 -20.65 -1.41 2.93
C LEU A 555 -20.16 -2.50 1.98
N ILE A 556 -19.27 -2.15 1.04
CA ILE A 556 -18.69 -3.13 0.10
C ILE A 556 -17.77 -4.12 0.83
N ARG A 557 -17.02 -3.68 1.84
CA ARG A 557 -16.10 -4.54 2.62
C ARG A 557 -16.83 -5.58 3.46
N VAL A 558 -18.08 -5.30 3.83
CA VAL A 558 -18.85 -6.15 4.71
C VAL A 558 -19.26 -7.44 3.98
N VAL A 559 -19.52 -7.40 2.67
CA VAL A 559 -19.88 -8.58 1.87
C VAL A 559 -18.62 -9.40 1.54
N PRO A 560 -18.56 -10.70 1.91
CA PRO A 560 -17.47 -11.59 1.52
C PRO A 560 -17.32 -11.73 0.00
N THR A 561 -16.07 -11.83 -0.48
CA THR A 561 -15.75 -11.95 -1.91
C THR A 561 -16.44 -13.11 -2.63
N TYR A 562 -16.63 -14.22 -1.91
CA TYR A 562 -17.34 -15.41 -2.39
C TYR A 562 -18.80 -15.16 -2.78
N ILE A 563 -19.48 -14.25 -2.08
CA ILE A 563 -20.87 -13.90 -2.41
C ILE A 563 -20.92 -13.11 -3.71
N TYR A 564 -19.96 -12.23 -3.95
CA TYR A 564 -19.82 -11.58 -5.26
C TYR A 564 -19.61 -12.61 -6.37
N ALA A 565 -18.78 -13.64 -6.13
CA ALA A 565 -18.56 -14.71 -7.11
C ALA A 565 -19.86 -15.46 -7.46
N ILE A 566 -20.65 -15.88 -6.46
CA ILE A 566 -21.97 -16.48 -6.67
C ILE A 566 -22.88 -15.59 -7.54
N ILE A 567 -22.93 -14.29 -7.24
CA ILE A 567 -23.75 -13.33 -7.98
C ILE A 567 -23.28 -13.28 -9.44
N PHE A 568 -22.00 -13.10 -9.72
CA PHE A 568 -21.49 -13.03 -11.09
C PHE A 568 -21.61 -14.35 -11.85
N VAL A 569 -21.36 -15.50 -11.21
CA VAL A 569 -21.55 -16.83 -11.79
C VAL A 569 -23.00 -17.02 -12.25
N SER A 570 -23.97 -16.57 -11.45
CA SER A 570 -25.37 -16.72 -11.82
C SER A 570 -25.74 -15.94 -13.10
N ILE A 571 -25.02 -14.86 -13.42
CA ILE A 571 -25.36 -13.91 -14.51
C ILE A 571 -24.58 -14.24 -15.79
N ILE A 572 -23.28 -14.45 -15.65
CA ILE A 572 -22.34 -14.68 -16.76
C ILE A 572 -22.23 -16.18 -17.07
N GLY A 573 -22.50 -17.04 -16.09
CA GLY A 573 -22.19 -18.47 -16.16
C GLY A 573 -20.88 -18.79 -15.47
N LEU A 574 -20.50 -20.07 -15.48
CA LEU A 574 -19.25 -20.58 -14.89
C LEU A 574 -18.04 -20.06 -15.67
N GLY A 575 -16.93 -19.78 -14.98
CA GLY A 575 -15.67 -19.41 -15.66
C GLY A 575 -14.73 -18.51 -14.86
N PRO A 576 -13.51 -18.27 -15.36
CA PRO A 576 -12.48 -17.49 -14.66
C PRO A 576 -12.77 -15.98 -14.62
N PHE A 577 -13.49 -15.46 -15.62
CA PHE A 577 -13.75 -14.03 -15.75
C PHE A 577 -14.62 -13.47 -14.62
N ASN A 578 -15.68 -14.19 -14.23
CA ASN A 578 -16.56 -13.81 -13.13
C ASN A 578 -15.79 -13.76 -11.78
N GLY A 579 -14.81 -14.64 -11.57
CA GLY A 579 -13.97 -14.71 -10.38
C GLY A 579 -13.01 -13.54 -10.31
N ALA A 580 -12.45 -13.13 -11.45
CA ALA A 580 -11.59 -11.97 -11.52
C ALA A 580 -12.33 -10.67 -11.13
N ILE A 581 -13.60 -10.56 -11.50
CA ILE A 581 -14.45 -9.39 -11.16
C ILE A 581 -14.90 -9.42 -9.71
N ALA A 582 -15.30 -10.59 -9.21
CA ALA A 582 -15.61 -10.77 -7.79
C ALA A 582 -14.39 -10.38 -6.91
N LEU A 583 -13.20 -10.90 -7.24
CA LEU A 583 -11.95 -10.55 -6.56
C LEU A 583 -11.57 -9.08 -6.74
N ALA A 584 -11.90 -8.45 -7.86
CA ALA A 584 -11.65 -7.03 -8.07
C ALA A 584 -12.42 -6.18 -7.05
N ILE A 585 -13.68 -6.51 -6.77
CA ILE A 585 -14.50 -5.83 -5.77
C ILE A 585 -13.96 -6.07 -4.36
N GLY A 586 -13.58 -7.31 -4.03
CA GLY A 586 -12.92 -7.62 -2.77
C GLY A 586 -11.62 -6.82 -2.58
N SER A 587 -10.80 -6.76 -3.62
CA SER A 587 -9.53 -6.01 -3.65
C SER A 587 -9.72 -4.51 -3.54
N PHE A 588 -10.73 -3.98 -4.22
CA PHE A 588 -11.13 -2.58 -4.13
C PHE A 588 -11.38 -2.17 -2.68
N SER A 589 -12.15 -2.97 -1.93
CA SER A 589 -12.51 -2.65 -0.53
C SER A 589 -11.29 -2.55 0.39
N MET A 590 -10.39 -3.53 0.33
CA MET A 590 -9.20 -3.62 1.19
C MET A 590 -8.15 -2.56 0.83
N LEU A 591 -7.84 -2.41 -0.46
CA LEU A 591 -6.86 -1.44 -0.93
C LEU A 591 -7.32 -0.01 -0.67
N THR A 592 -8.63 0.27 -0.75
CA THR A 592 -9.16 1.62 -0.45
C THR A 592 -8.81 2.02 0.98
N LYS A 593 -9.05 1.12 1.95
CA LYS A 593 -8.73 1.38 3.36
C LYS A 593 -7.23 1.64 3.56
N TYR A 594 -6.37 0.78 3.03
CA TYR A 594 -4.93 0.88 3.23
C TYR A 594 -4.32 2.10 2.53
N SER A 595 -4.77 2.40 1.31
CA SER A 595 -4.36 3.62 0.62
C SER A 595 -4.88 4.88 1.31
N ARG A 596 -6.11 4.87 1.85
CA ARG A 596 -6.65 5.98 2.65
C ARG A 596 -5.81 6.24 3.90
N GLU A 597 -5.44 5.19 4.63
CA GLU A 597 -4.55 5.28 5.80
C GLU A 597 -3.19 5.86 5.41
N ALA A 598 -2.60 5.42 4.29
CA ALA A 598 -1.37 6.02 3.77
C ALA A 598 -1.51 7.50 3.41
N PHE A 599 -2.66 7.93 2.90
CA PHE A 599 -2.96 9.35 2.64
C PHE A 599 -3.18 10.16 3.92
N GLU A 600 -3.72 9.55 4.98
CA GLU A 600 -3.93 10.20 6.28
C GLU A 600 -2.61 10.42 7.04
N GLU A 601 -1.60 9.61 6.78
CA GLU A 601 -0.27 9.66 7.41
C GLU A 601 0.74 10.58 6.71
N ILE A 602 0.35 11.35 5.69
CA ILE A 602 1.27 12.25 4.97
C ILE A 602 1.68 13.45 5.81
N ASP A 603 2.89 13.96 5.57
CA ASP A 603 3.32 15.23 6.17
C ASP A 603 2.64 16.41 5.44
N THR A 604 1.61 16.95 6.09
CA THR A 604 0.86 18.11 5.60
C THR A 604 1.70 19.38 5.52
N LYS A 605 2.82 19.46 6.25
CA LYS A 605 3.73 20.63 6.21
C LYS A 605 4.36 20.77 4.84
N LEU A 606 4.86 19.68 4.26
CA LEU A 606 5.42 19.67 2.89
C LEU A 606 4.37 20.11 1.85
N VAL A 607 3.13 19.63 2.00
CA VAL A 607 2.03 20.01 1.09
C VAL A 607 1.69 21.51 1.22
N SER A 608 1.71 22.04 2.45
CA SER A 608 1.45 23.46 2.72
C SER A 608 2.58 24.37 2.22
N GLN A 609 3.83 23.91 2.26
CA GLN A 609 4.98 24.61 1.68
C GLN A 609 4.86 24.72 0.16
N LEU A 610 4.46 23.64 -0.52
CA LEU A 610 4.19 23.67 -1.96
C LEU A 610 3.03 24.61 -2.32
N GLU A 611 2.02 24.71 -1.45
CA GLU A 611 0.95 25.69 -1.64
C GLU A 611 1.46 27.13 -1.54
N ALA A 612 2.32 27.41 -0.55
CA ALA A 612 2.92 28.73 -0.36
C ALA A 612 3.79 29.16 -1.55
N THR A 613 4.40 28.21 -2.27
CA THR A 613 5.15 28.49 -3.51
C THR A 613 4.26 28.65 -4.76
N GLY A 614 2.94 28.56 -4.60
CA GLY A 614 1.97 28.80 -5.68
C GLY A 614 1.57 27.54 -6.47
N PHE A 615 1.87 26.34 -5.98
CA PHE A 615 1.48 25.10 -6.67
C PHE A 615 -0.03 24.88 -6.56
N ASN A 616 -0.67 24.56 -7.68
CA ASN A 616 -2.08 24.17 -7.71
C ASN A 616 -2.31 22.77 -7.11
N PHE A 617 -3.57 22.37 -6.87
CA PHE A 617 -3.88 21.08 -6.24
C PHE A 617 -3.25 19.87 -6.97
N LEU A 618 -3.30 19.82 -8.30
CA LEU A 618 -2.71 18.72 -9.07
C LEU A 618 -1.18 18.69 -8.97
N GLN A 619 -0.54 19.85 -8.89
CA GLN A 619 0.89 19.96 -8.68
C GLN A 619 1.27 19.57 -7.24
N LYS A 620 0.52 20.01 -6.22
CA LYS A 620 0.69 19.57 -4.82
C LYS A 620 0.52 18.06 -4.69
N PHE A 621 -0.48 17.50 -5.36
CA PHE A 621 -0.72 16.07 -5.39
C PHE A 621 0.47 15.33 -5.99
N ARG A 622 0.93 15.77 -7.16
CA ARG A 622 2.03 15.13 -7.89
C ARG A 622 3.39 15.23 -7.20
N TYR A 623 3.71 16.39 -6.63
CA TYR A 623 5.04 16.67 -6.08
C TYR A 623 5.12 16.54 -4.56
N GLY A 624 3.99 16.61 -3.86
CA GLY A 624 3.90 16.45 -2.41
C GLY A 624 3.36 15.08 -2.00
N ILE A 625 2.17 14.70 -2.48
CA ILE A 625 1.41 13.56 -1.95
C ILE A 625 1.87 12.22 -2.54
N ILE A 626 1.98 12.12 -3.87
CA ILE A 626 2.38 10.87 -4.56
C ILE A 626 3.74 10.36 -4.06
N PRO A 627 4.81 11.16 -3.96
CA PRO A 627 6.12 10.66 -3.54
C PRO A 627 6.14 10.10 -2.12
N GLN A 628 5.34 10.67 -1.21
CA GLN A 628 5.26 10.23 0.18
C GLN A 628 4.51 8.89 0.32
N THR A 629 3.55 8.62 -0.56
CA THR A 629 2.63 7.48 -0.45
C THR A 629 2.96 6.33 -1.40
N SER A 630 3.67 6.58 -2.50
CA SER A 630 3.82 5.60 -3.59
C SER A 630 4.45 4.29 -3.15
N SER A 631 5.48 4.31 -2.29
CA SER A 631 6.14 3.09 -1.82
C SER A 631 5.19 2.21 -1.00
N ARG A 632 4.41 2.82 -0.08
CA ARG A 632 3.41 2.10 0.73
C ARG A 632 2.28 1.52 -0.14
N ILE A 633 1.74 2.32 -1.06
CA ILE A 633 0.65 1.89 -1.94
C ILE A 633 1.07 0.72 -2.83
N ILE A 634 2.26 0.78 -3.45
CA ILE A 634 2.75 -0.34 -4.26
C ILE A 634 2.96 -1.58 -3.39
N SER A 635 3.49 -1.43 -2.17
CA SER A 635 3.62 -2.55 -1.23
C SER A 635 2.27 -3.19 -0.91
N TYR A 636 1.21 -2.39 -0.71
CA TYR A 636 -0.15 -2.90 -0.49
C TYR A 636 -0.72 -3.62 -1.71
N ILE A 637 -0.48 -3.11 -2.92
CA ILE A 637 -0.89 -3.75 -4.18
C ILE A 637 -0.21 -5.13 -4.32
N VAL A 638 1.11 -5.20 -4.10
CA VAL A 638 1.86 -6.46 -4.16
C VAL A 638 1.42 -7.45 -3.07
N TYR A 639 1.07 -6.94 -1.89
CA TYR A 639 0.49 -7.76 -0.83
C TYR A 639 -0.91 -8.28 -1.18
N ARG A 640 -1.76 -7.45 -1.81
CA ARG A 640 -3.10 -7.88 -2.24
C ARG A 640 -3.02 -8.89 -3.37
N PHE A 641 -2.03 -8.81 -4.27
CA PHE A 641 -1.80 -9.83 -5.30
C PHE A 641 -1.55 -11.22 -4.71
N ASP A 642 -0.68 -11.33 -3.70
CA ASP A 642 -0.40 -12.59 -2.98
C ASP A 642 -1.68 -13.15 -2.32
N ILE A 643 -2.50 -12.29 -1.70
CA ILE A 643 -3.79 -12.69 -1.14
C ILE A 643 -4.76 -13.15 -2.23
N ASN A 644 -4.92 -12.38 -3.31
CA ASN A 644 -5.83 -12.70 -4.39
C ASN A 644 -5.49 -14.05 -5.02
N PHE A 645 -4.20 -14.34 -5.23
CA PHE A 645 -3.75 -15.63 -5.76
C PHE A 645 -4.26 -16.82 -4.93
N LYS A 646 -4.26 -16.67 -3.60
CA LYS A 646 -4.82 -17.69 -2.68
C LYS A 646 -6.35 -17.71 -2.70
N GLU A 647 -6.99 -16.53 -2.73
CA GLU A 647 -8.46 -16.42 -2.77
C GLU A 647 -9.08 -17.03 -4.05
N VAL A 648 -8.38 -17.04 -5.20
CA VAL A 648 -8.88 -17.68 -6.44
C VAL A 648 -9.26 -19.14 -6.22
N THR A 649 -8.41 -19.91 -5.52
CA THR A 649 -8.65 -21.34 -5.27
C THR A 649 -9.95 -21.57 -4.51
N ILE A 650 -10.26 -20.67 -3.57
CA ILE A 650 -11.47 -20.71 -2.75
C ILE A 650 -12.70 -20.36 -3.60
N LEU A 651 -12.59 -19.35 -4.47
CA LEU A 651 -13.68 -18.95 -5.36
C LEU A 651 -13.98 -19.98 -6.45
N GLY A 652 -12.99 -20.78 -6.86
CA GLY A 652 -13.23 -21.86 -7.81
C GLY A 652 -14.23 -22.89 -7.31
N VAL A 653 -14.40 -23.06 -5.99
CA VAL A 653 -15.41 -23.93 -5.39
C VAL A 653 -16.84 -23.54 -5.80
N VAL A 654 -17.11 -22.26 -6.05
CA VAL A 654 -18.41 -21.78 -6.56
C VAL A 654 -18.48 -21.64 -8.08
N GLY A 655 -17.51 -22.22 -8.79
CA GLY A 655 -17.47 -22.13 -10.25
C GLY A 655 -16.94 -20.81 -10.77
N ALA A 656 -16.27 -20.02 -9.93
CA ALA A 656 -15.64 -18.76 -10.29
C ALA A 656 -14.14 -18.89 -10.61
N GLY A 657 -13.75 -20.05 -11.14
CA GLY A 657 -12.39 -20.39 -11.54
C GLY A 657 -12.20 -21.91 -11.58
N ASN A 658 -11.39 -22.39 -12.52
CA ASN A 658 -11.27 -23.84 -12.74
C ASN A 658 -10.47 -24.54 -11.64
N MET A 659 -9.51 -23.84 -11.00
CA MET A 659 -8.60 -24.46 -10.05
C MET A 659 -9.29 -25.05 -8.81
N GLY A 660 -10.21 -24.28 -8.18
CA GLY A 660 -10.98 -24.76 -7.03
C GLY A 660 -12.06 -25.76 -7.40
N PHE A 661 -12.67 -25.61 -8.58
CA PHE A 661 -13.68 -26.51 -9.11
C PHE A 661 -13.09 -27.91 -9.33
N VAL A 662 -11.97 -28.00 -10.04
CA VAL A 662 -11.26 -29.26 -10.31
C VAL A 662 -10.75 -29.91 -9.02
N LEU A 663 -10.30 -29.11 -8.04
CA LEU A 663 -9.91 -29.60 -6.71
C LEU A 663 -11.04 -30.36 -6.01
N VAL A 664 -12.23 -29.75 -5.96
CA VAL A 664 -13.39 -30.36 -5.32
C VAL A 664 -13.91 -31.55 -6.12
N ALA A 665 -13.88 -31.47 -7.45
CA ALA A 665 -14.26 -32.58 -8.33
C ALA A 665 -13.37 -33.80 -8.10
N TYR A 666 -12.04 -33.66 -8.18
CA TYR A 666 -11.11 -34.77 -7.94
C TYR A 666 -11.24 -35.39 -6.55
N PHE A 667 -11.53 -34.57 -5.54
CA PHE A 667 -11.77 -35.09 -4.19
C PHE A 667 -13.06 -35.90 -4.11
N ASN A 668 -14.16 -35.37 -4.65
CA ASN A 668 -15.48 -36.03 -4.61
C ASN A 668 -15.51 -37.31 -5.47
N ASP A 669 -14.80 -37.31 -6.60
CA ASP A 669 -14.73 -38.43 -7.54
C ASP A 669 -13.71 -39.51 -7.12
N GLY A 670 -12.94 -39.28 -6.04
CA GLY A 670 -11.95 -40.23 -5.52
C GLY A 670 -10.61 -40.26 -6.26
N TYR A 671 -10.35 -39.27 -7.13
CA TYR A 671 -9.10 -39.09 -7.87
C TYR A 671 -8.00 -38.44 -6.99
N PHE A 672 -7.62 -39.14 -5.93
CA PHE A 672 -6.72 -38.62 -4.89
C PHE A 672 -5.29 -38.37 -5.38
N GLU A 673 -4.78 -39.14 -6.34
CA GLU A 673 -3.44 -38.95 -6.91
C GLU A 673 -3.35 -37.65 -7.73
N GLN A 674 -4.39 -37.37 -8.53
CA GLN A 674 -4.54 -36.14 -9.32
C GLN A 674 -4.82 -34.93 -8.40
N PHE A 675 -5.62 -35.12 -7.35
CA PHE A 675 -5.81 -34.13 -6.29
C PHE A 675 -4.48 -33.75 -5.63
N GLY A 676 -3.66 -34.75 -5.30
CA GLY A 676 -2.32 -34.57 -4.74
C GLY A 676 -1.39 -33.77 -5.65
N ALA A 677 -1.34 -34.12 -6.93
CA ALA A 677 -0.53 -33.40 -7.92
C ALA A 677 -0.97 -31.93 -8.09
N LEU A 678 -2.29 -31.68 -8.14
CA LEU A 678 -2.85 -30.33 -8.19
C LEU A 678 -2.47 -29.54 -6.93
N MET A 679 -2.61 -30.14 -5.74
CA MET A 679 -2.21 -29.55 -4.46
C MET A 679 -0.73 -29.17 -4.41
N PHE A 680 0.15 -30.06 -4.86
CA PHE A 680 1.57 -29.79 -4.94
C PHE A 680 1.90 -28.62 -5.87
N GLY A 681 1.24 -28.56 -7.03
CA GLY A 681 1.32 -27.41 -7.94
C GLY A 681 0.93 -26.10 -7.25
N ILE A 682 -0.17 -26.08 -6.49
CA ILE A 682 -0.62 -24.89 -5.73
C ILE A 682 0.44 -24.48 -4.70
N ILE A 683 0.96 -25.43 -3.93
CA ILE A 683 1.92 -25.16 -2.85
C ILE A 683 3.21 -24.56 -3.43
N ILE A 684 3.78 -25.17 -4.49
CA ILE A 684 5.00 -24.65 -5.12
C ILE A 684 4.76 -23.24 -5.68
N CYS A 685 3.66 -23.04 -6.40
CA CYS A 685 3.37 -21.76 -7.02
C CYS A 685 3.08 -20.66 -5.99
N THR A 686 2.34 -20.96 -4.92
CA THR A 686 2.09 -20.00 -3.82
C THR A 686 3.39 -19.60 -3.12
N PHE A 687 4.30 -20.56 -2.84
CA PHE A 687 5.62 -20.24 -2.29
C PHE A 687 6.44 -19.36 -3.24
N LEU A 688 6.43 -19.66 -4.53
CA LEU A 688 7.15 -18.88 -5.55
C LEU A 688 6.59 -17.46 -5.67
N VAL A 689 5.27 -17.31 -5.76
CA VAL A 689 4.57 -16.02 -5.81
C VAL A 689 4.90 -15.19 -4.58
N GLU A 690 4.84 -15.79 -3.40
CA GLU A 690 5.18 -15.09 -2.18
C GLU A 690 6.65 -14.66 -2.12
N TYR A 691 7.56 -15.54 -2.52
CA TYR A 691 8.99 -15.25 -2.53
C TYR A 691 9.29 -14.05 -3.47
N LEU A 692 8.72 -14.05 -4.67
CA LEU A 692 8.82 -12.93 -5.60
C LEU A 692 8.20 -11.65 -5.02
N ALA A 693 7.01 -11.74 -4.43
CA ALA A 693 6.33 -10.61 -3.80
C ALA A 693 7.15 -10.01 -2.64
N ASN A 694 7.79 -10.84 -1.81
CA ASN A 694 8.69 -10.40 -0.73
C ASN A 694 9.91 -9.66 -1.28
N ILE A 695 10.56 -10.19 -2.33
CA ILE A 695 11.71 -9.54 -2.97
C ILE A 695 11.29 -8.17 -3.53
N LEU A 696 10.15 -8.10 -4.22
CA LEU A 696 9.65 -6.85 -4.78
C LEU A 696 9.38 -5.83 -3.67
N ARG A 697 8.66 -6.22 -2.61
CA ARG A 697 8.37 -5.33 -1.47
C ARG A 697 9.62 -4.79 -0.79
N GLN A 698 10.62 -5.65 -0.51
CA GLN A 698 11.87 -5.21 0.10
C GLN A 698 12.63 -4.22 -0.78
N LYS A 699 12.70 -4.49 -2.09
CA LYS A 699 13.38 -3.61 -3.05
C LYS A 699 12.70 -2.26 -3.22
N ILE A 700 11.37 -2.24 -3.22
CA ILE A 700 10.55 -1.01 -3.26
C ILE A 700 10.72 -0.20 -1.96
N LYS A 701 10.89 -0.86 -0.82
CA LYS A 701 11.16 -0.19 0.46
C LYS A 701 12.56 0.43 0.51
N ASP A 702 13.54 -0.25 -0.08
CA ASP A 702 14.95 0.18 -0.11
C ASP A 702 15.29 1.15 -1.27
N ASP A 703 14.32 1.50 -2.14
CA ASP A 703 14.54 2.24 -3.40
C ASP A 703 15.62 1.62 -4.30
N LYS A 704 15.80 0.29 -4.25
CA LYS A 704 16.80 -0.45 -5.05
C LYS A 704 16.15 -1.20 -6.20
N ASN A 705 16.75 -1.12 -7.38
CA ASN A 705 16.26 -1.86 -8.54
C ASN A 705 16.56 -3.37 -8.46
N PRO A 706 15.72 -4.24 -9.05
CA PRO A 706 16.09 -5.60 -9.39
C PRO A 706 17.27 -5.66 -10.37
N TYR A 707 18.10 -6.70 -10.25
CA TYR A 707 19.30 -6.87 -11.09
C TYR A 707 18.99 -6.87 -12.59
N LEU A 708 17.92 -7.56 -13.00
CA LEU A 708 17.47 -7.60 -14.39
C LEU A 708 17.14 -6.20 -14.91
N ILE A 709 16.56 -5.35 -14.07
CA ILE A 709 16.21 -3.97 -14.43
C ILE A 709 17.46 -3.10 -14.51
N ASP A 710 18.39 -3.22 -13.55
CA ASP A 710 19.70 -2.55 -13.64
C ASP A 710 20.44 -2.93 -14.93
N TRP A 711 20.40 -4.21 -15.31
CA TRP A 711 20.97 -4.68 -16.56
C TRP A 711 20.31 -4.05 -17.79
N ILE A 712 18.98 -3.98 -17.85
CA ILE A 712 18.25 -3.30 -18.95
C ILE A 712 18.62 -1.81 -19.00
N ILE A 713 18.62 -1.14 -17.86
CA ILE A 713 18.97 0.29 -17.75
C ILE A 713 20.39 0.52 -18.27
N LEU A 714 21.33 -0.34 -17.90
CA LEU A 714 22.71 -0.29 -18.35
C LEU A 714 22.83 -0.48 -19.85
N LYS A 715 22.16 -1.49 -20.40
CA LYS A 715 22.15 -1.75 -21.84
C LYS A 715 21.60 -0.56 -22.64
N LEU A 716 20.55 0.08 -22.15
CA LEU A 716 19.97 1.30 -22.75
C LEU A 716 20.89 2.52 -22.60
N LYS A 717 21.52 2.71 -21.43
CA LYS A 717 22.51 3.78 -21.21
C LYS A 717 23.68 3.64 -22.18
N ASN A 718 24.24 2.44 -22.32
CA ASN A 718 25.40 2.16 -23.18
C ASN A 718 25.10 2.45 -24.66
N LYS A 719 23.90 2.10 -25.14
CA LYS A 719 23.49 2.38 -26.52
C LYS A 719 23.39 3.89 -26.79
N ASN A 720 22.79 4.63 -25.86
CA ASN A 720 22.60 6.07 -26.01
C ASN A 720 23.88 6.87 -25.75
N PHE A 721 24.78 6.36 -24.92
CA PHE A 721 26.07 6.95 -24.59
C PHE A 721 26.91 7.22 -25.84
N ILE A 722 27.07 6.18 -26.67
CA ILE A 722 27.84 6.26 -27.93
C ILE A 722 27.25 7.38 -28.80
N LEU A 723 25.92 7.44 -28.92
CA LEU A 723 25.22 8.43 -29.73
C LEU A 723 25.45 9.88 -29.23
N TYR A 724 25.43 10.09 -27.91
CA TYR A 724 25.65 11.42 -27.34
C TYR A 724 27.09 11.88 -27.54
N LYS A 725 28.06 10.97 -27.36
CA LYS A 725 29.48 11.24 -27.59
C LYS A 725 29.81 11.46 -29.05
N THR A 726 29.20 10.70 -29.97
CA THR A 726 29.32 10.96 -31.41
C THR A 726 28.85 12.36 -31.76
N ASN A 727 27.72 12.80 -31.22
CA ASN A 727 27.23 14.15 -31.47
C ASN A 727 28.12 15.24 -30.86
N GLU A 728 28.75 14.99 -29.71
CA GLU A 728 29.71 15.91 -29.11
C GLU A 728 30.97 16.06 -29.98
N VAL A 729 31.61 14.95 -30.36
CA VAL A 729 32.85 14.96 -31.15
C VAL A 729 32.63 15.61 -32.51
N LEU A 730 31.47 15.39 -33.14
CA LEU A 730 31.13 16.06 -34.40
C LEU A 730 30.96 17.57 -34.28
N LEU A 731 30.59 18.08 -33.09
CA LEU A 731 30.33 19.49 -32.86
C LEU A 731 31.56 20.26 -32.39
N PHE A 732 32.37 19.65 -31.53
CA PHE A 732 33.48 20.31 -30.87
C PHE A 732 34.87 19.82 -31.35
N ASN A 733 34.93 18.84 -32.25
CA ASN A 733 36.15 18.14 -32.70
C ASN A 733 37.02 17.57 -31.56
N LYS A 734 36.55 17.63 -30.30
CA LYS A 734 37.23 17.17 -29.09
C LYS A 734 36.20 16.53 -28.16
N ASP A 735 36.66 15.56 -27.38
CA ASP A 735 35.86 14.90 -26.36
C ASP A 735 36.24 15.48 -24.98
N GLY A 736 35.31 16.15 -24.30
CA GLY A 736 35.61 16.86 -23.05
C GLY A 736 34.43 17.02 -22.08
N LEU A 737 33.21 16.72 -22.51
CA LEU A 737 32.02 16.83 -21.70
C LEU A 737 31.80 15.55 -20.87
N SER A 738 31.26 15.68 -19.65
CA SER A 738 30.74 14.52 -18.94
C SER A 738 29.52 13.94 -19.66
N PHE A 739 29.18 12.67 -19.41
CA PHE A 739 28.03 12.01 -20.06
C PHE A 739 26.73 12.85 -20.01
N ASP A 740 26.44 13.45 -18.86
CA ASP A 740 25.22 14.23 -18.67
C ASP A 740 25.26 15.54 -19.47
N ARG A 741 26.43 16.16 -19.64
CA ARG A 741 26.63 17.34 -20.50
C ARG A 741 26.52 16.96 -21.98
N SER A 742 27.13 15.86 -22.43
CA SER A 742 26.96 15.36 -23.81
C SER A 742 25.49 15.02 -24.13
N LYS A 743 24.77 14.46 -23.15
CA LYS A 743 23.34 14.18 -23.26
C LYS A 743 22.51 15.47 -23.35
N ALA A 744 22.82 16.46 -22.51
CA ALA A 744 22.15 17.76 -22.53
C ALA A 744 22.34 18.45 -23.89
N LEU A 745 23.57 18.44 -24.40
CA LEU A 745 23.93 18.93 -25.73
C LEU A 745 23.10 18.23 -26.82
N TYR A 746 23.08 16.89 -26.84
CA TYR A 746 22.28 16.12 -27.80
C TYR A 746 20.76 16.42 -27.72
N SER A 747 20.25 16.73 -26.52
CA SER A 747 18.84 17.08 -26.34
C SER A 747 18.54 18.49 -26.85
N TYR A 748 19.47 19.42 -26.63
CA TYR A 748 19.40 20.80 -27.12
C TYR A 748 19.45 20.86 -28.65
N THR A 749 20.40 20.14 -29.28
CA THR A 749 20.54 20.10 -30.74
C THR A 749 19.27 19.58 -31.43
N ASN A 750 18.69 18.49 -30.92
CA ASN A 750 17.44 17.94 -31.45
C ASN A 750 16.24 18.88 -31.29
N LYS A 751 16.17 19.64 -30.19
CA LYS A 751 15.10 20.60 -29.95
C LYS A 751 15.16 21.76 -30.93
N LYS A 752 16.37 22.29 -31.19
CA LYS A 752 16.60 23.35 -32.18
C LYS A 752 16.30 22.89 -33.61
N LEU A 753 16.76 21.69 -33.98
CA LEU A 753 16.45 21.06 -35.27
C LEU A 753 14.94 20.94 -35.52
N PHE A 754 14.16 20.60 -34.48
CA PHE A 754 12.71 20.53 -34.58
C PHE A 754 12.04 21.90 -34.72
N ALA A 755 12.58 22.94 -34.07
CA ALA A 755 12.09 24.31 -34.20
C ALA A 755 12.29 24.84 -35.63
N ILE A 756 13.49 24.65 -36.19
CA ILE A 756 13.86 25.07 -37.56
C ILE A 756 13.03 24.34 -38.62
N LYS A 757 12.80 23.03 -38.42
CA LYS A 757 11.90 22.26 -39.30
C LYS A 757 10.48 22.84 -39.29
N LYS A 758 9.98 23.25 -38.12
CA LYS A 758 8.62 23.73 -37.96
C LYS A 758 8.44 25.17 -38.47
N SER A 759 9.42 26.05 -38.24
CA SER A 759 9.36 27.44 -38.71
C SER A 759 9.40 27.52 -40.23
N ASN A 760 10.27 26.74 -40.87
CA ASN A 760 10.55 26.93 -42.29
C ASN A 760 9.79 25.94 -43.19
N LYS A 761 8.98 25.01 -42.63
CA LYS A 761 8.33 23.89 -43.35
C LYS A 761 9.29 23.08 -44.25
N ILE A 762 10.56 23.06 -43.92
CA ILE A 762 11.62 22.43 -44.72
C ILE A 762 11.65 20.91 -44.46
N ASN A 763 12.07 20.14 -45.47
CA ASN A 763 12.26 18.71 -45.34
C ASN A 763 13.29 18.37 -44.24
N LYS A 764 13.16 17.21 -43.59
CA LYS A 764 13.96 16.87 -42.38
C LYS A 764 15.48 16.93 -42.64
N LYS A 765 15.89 16.65 -43.87
CA LYS A 765 17.29 16.63 -44.34
C LYS A 765 17.90 18.04 -44.37
N THR A 766 17.20 18.98 -44.99
CA THR A 766 17.63 20.38 -45.15
C THR A 766 17.48 21.17 -43.84
N ALA A 767 16.49 20.83 -43.00
CA ALA A 767 16.38 21.37 -41.64
C ALA A 767 17.54 20.92 -40.72
N LEU A 768 18.11 19.74 -40.96
CA LEU A 768 19.26 19.24 -40.20
C LEU A 768 20.52 20.02 -40.55
N LEU A 769 20.83 20.21 -41.84
CA LEU A 769 21.97 21.03 -42.29
C LEU A 769 21.89 22.47 -41.76
N LYS A 770 20.74 23.15 -41.94
CA LYS A 770 20.53 24.50 -41.39
C LYS A 770 20.67 24.55 -39.86
N ALA A 771 20.18 23.54 -39.14
CA ALA A 771 20.29 23.50 -37.68
C ALA A 771 21.73 23.34 -37.18
N TYR A 772 22.58 22.60 -37.90
CA TYR A 772 23.98 22.48 -37.53
C TYR A 772 24.79 23.74 -37.93
N GLN A 773 24.45 24.39 -39.04
CA GLN A 773 25.04 25.67 -39.47
C GLN A 773 24.65 26.83 -38.52
N GLU A 774 23.36 27.02 -38.23
CA GLU A 774 22.85 28.13 -37.39
C GLU A 774 23.26 28.02 -35.92
N VAL A 775 23.37 26.80 -35.38
CA VAL A 775 23.59 26.60 -33.93
C VAL A 775 25.07 26.51 -33.57
N PHE A 776 25.95 26.12 -34.50
CA PHE A 776 27.35 25.81 -34.21
C PHE A 776 28.38 26.39 -35.19
N SER A 777 27.98 27.27 -36.12
CA SER A 777 28.90 27.95 -37.04
C SER A 777 29.73 27.00 -37.91
N LEU A 778 29.24 25.78 -38.17
CA LEU A 778 29.95 24.75 -38.91
C LEU A 778 29.71 24.91 -40.42
N ASN A 779 30.60 25.61 -41.13
CA ASN A 779 30.63 25.67 -42.61
C ASN A 779 31.16 24.37 -43.27
N LYS A 780 31.16 23.25 -42.52
CA LYS A 780 32.01 22.08 -42.83
C LYS A 780 31.36 21.06 -43.78
N TYR A 781 30.04 21.08 -43.97
CA TYR A 781 29.33 20.09 -44.81
C TYR A 781 28.27 20.75 -45.71
N SER A 782 28.44 20.59 -47.02
CA SER A 782 27.46 21.03 -48.04
C SER A 782 26.34 19.99 -48.26
N ASN A 783 26.65 18.69 -48.16
CA ASN A 783 25.72 17.59 -48.46
C ASN A 783 25.48 16.63 -47.27
N LEU A 784 24.23 16.15 -47.13
CA LEU A 784 23.80 15.24 -46.05
C LEU A 784 24.40 13.83 -46.15
N THR A 785 24.75 13.40 -47.37
CA THR A 785 25.45 12.13 -47.62
C THR A 785 26.82 12.12 -46.97
N ASP A 786 27.54 13.23 -47.03
CA ASP A 786 28.90 13.34 -46.51
C ASP A 786 28.89 13.45 -44.98
N PHE A 787 27.96 14.23 -44.42
CA PHE A 787 27.69 14.23 -42.97
C PHE A 787 27.33 12.83 -42.46
N LYS A 788 26.50 12.07 -43.19
CA LYS A 788 26.12 10.70 -42.78
C LYS A 788 27.32 9.75 -42.81
N LYS A 789 28.20 9.86 -43.81
CA LYS A 789 29.45 9.07 -43.91
C LYS A 789 30.37 9.38 -42.72
N GLU A 790 30.58 10.66 -42.42
CA GLU A 790 31.44 11.07 -41.31
C GLU A 790 30.84 10.73 -39.94
N TYR A 791 29.53 10.95 -39.75
CA TYR A 791 28.81 10.50 -38.56
C TYR A 791 29.00 9.00 -38.31
N LEU A 792 28.87 8.17 -39.36
CA LEU A 792 29.08 6.72 -39.25
C LEU A 792 30.53 6.36 -38.94
N LYS A 793 31.51 7.09 -39.48
CA LYS A 793 32.94 6.93 -39.18
C LYS A 793 33.22 7.22 -37.70
N VAL A 794 32.80 8.39 -37.22
CA VAL A 794 32.96 8.82 -35.81
C VAL A 794 32.21 7.88 -34.86
N TYR A 795 30.99 7.47 -35.22
CA TYR A 795 30.20 6.50 -34.45
C TYR A 795 30.91 5.14 -34.32
N LYS A 796 31.47 4.61 -35.41
CA LYS A 796 32.23 3.35 -35.39
C LYS A 796 33.48 3.46 -34.50
N LEU A 797 34.22 4.56 -34.61
CA LEU A 797 35.41 4.83 -33.78
C LEU A 797 35.06 4.87 -32.29
N ILE A 798 34.08 5.69 -31.90
CA ILE A 798 33.64 5.80 -30.49
C ILE A 798 33.11 4.46 -29.97
N LYS A 799 32.37 3.70 -30.79
CA LYS A 799 31.89 2.37 -30.43
C LYS A 799 33.05 1.40 -30.15
N LEU A 800 34.11 1.44 -30.96
CA LEU A 800 35.27 0.57 -30.81
C LEU A 800 36.08 0.94 -29.56
N HIS A 801 36.36 2.23 -29.35
CA HIS A 801 37.02 2.68 -28.13
C HIS A 801 36.21 2.38 -26.87
N PHE A 802 34.89 2.57 -26.90
CA PHE A 802 34.02 2.24 -25.78
C PHE A 802 34.05 0.74 -25.45
N LYS A 803 34.09 -0.13 -26.47
CA LYS A 803 34.26 -1.58 -26.30
C LYS A 803 35.60 -1.91 -25.65
N ASN A 804 36.68 -1.25 -26.09
CA ASN A 804 38.01 -1.41 -25.52
C ASN A 804 38.05 -0.96 -24.05
N TYR A 805 37.50 0.21 -23.73
CA TYR A 805 37.38 0.73 -22.37
C TYR A 805 36.64 -0.25 -21.42
N LEU A 806 35.51 -0.81 -21.86
CA LEU A 806 34.80 -1.82 -21.08
C LEU A 806 35.63 -3.10 -20.87
N LYS A 807 36.44 -3.49 -21.86
CA LYS A 807 37.36 -4.64 -21.77
C LYS A 807 38.48 -4.37 -20.76
N THR A 808 39.08 -3.19 -20.76
CA THR A 808 40.09 -2.78 -19.76
C THR A 808 39.50 -2.71 -18.36
N LEU A 809 38.31 -2.13 -18.18
CA LEU A 809 37.62 -2.13 -16.89
C LEU A 809 37.38 -3.54 -16.36
N LYS A 810 36.95 -4.46 -17.23
CA LYS A 810 36.74 -5.87 -16.87
C LYS A 810 38.05 -6.54 -16.46
N LYS A 811 39.14 -6.30 -17.21
CA LYS A 811 40.49 -6.82 -16.91
C LYS A 811 41.00 -6.31 -15.56
N ASN A 812 40.84 -5.02 -15.28
CA ASN A 812 41.26 -4.43 -14.00
C ASN A 812 40.46 -5.01 -12.82
N TYR A 813 39.14 -5.18 -12.98
CA TYR A 813 38.31 -5.83 -11.97
C TYR A 813 38.74 -7.28 -11.71
N THR A 814 39.00 -8.07 -12.76
CA THR A 814 39.44 -9.46 -12.60
C THR A 814 40.82 -9.55 -11.94
N ASN A 815 41.74 -8.66 -12.29
CA ASN A 815 43.08 -8.62 -11.70
C ASN A 815 43.02 -8.22 -10.23
N ASN A 816 42.25 -7.18 -9.88
CA ASN A 816 42.05 -6.78 -8.49
C ASN A 816 41.48 -7.95 -7.67
N LEU A 817 40.45 -8.63 -8.17
CA LEU A 817 39.87 -9.79 -7.48
C LEU A 817 40.87 -10.93 -7.27
N LYS A 818 41.71 -11.21 -8.27
CA LYS A 818 42.79 -12.19 -8.14
C LYS A 818 43.77 -11.78 -7.05
N ASN A 819 44.22 -10.52 -7.03
CA ASN A 819 45.12 -10.00 -6.01
C ASN A 819 44.51 -10.08 -4.59
N TYR A 820 43.24 -9.71 -4.42
CA TYR A 820 42.54 -9.87 -3.14
C TYR A 820 42.44 -11.34 -2.72
N HIS A 821 42.22 -12.25 -3.66
CA HIS A 821 42.17 -13.68 -3.36
C HIS A 821 43.54 -14.23 -2.96
N LEU A 822 44.61 -13.82 -3.66
CA LEU A 822 45.99 -14.20 -3.34
C LEU A 822 46.40 -13.66 -1.97
N ASN A 823 46.08 -12.40 -1.66
CA ASN A 823 46.31 -11.82 -0.34
C ASN A 823 45.54 -12.59 0.74
N TYR A 824 44.27 -12.92 0.50
CA TYR A 824 43.49 -13.73 1.44
C TYR A 824 44.11 -15.10 1.70
N ILE A 825 44.63 -15.79 0.67
CA ILE A 825 45.31 -17.08 0.84
C ILE A 825 46.57 -16.89 1.70
N LYS A 826 47.43 -15.90 1.38
CA LYS A 826 48.63 -15.59 2.17
C LYS A 826 48.32 -15.32 3.65
N TYR A 827 47.31 -14.48 3.93
CA TYR A 827 46.89 -14.18 5.30
C TYR A 827 46.20 -15.36 6.01
N ALA A 828 45.61 -16.30 5.26
CA ALA A 828 45.01 -17.50 5.83
C ALA A 828 46.06 -18.59 6.15
N GLU A 829 47.22 -18.55 5.50
CA GLU A 829 48.35 -19.46 5.71
C GLU A 829 49.24 -19.05 6.90
N ASP A 830 49.25 -17.75 7.28
CA ASP A 830 49.86 -17.26 8.53
C ASP A 830 49.04 -17.74 9.75
N LYS A 831 49.41 -18.93 10.25
CA LYS A 831 48.74 -19.65 11.33
C LYS A 831 48.96 -18.98 12.68
N THR A 832 47.90 -18.56 13.38
CA THR A 832 47.85 -18.65 14.88
C THR A 832 46.46 -18.53 15.53
N LEU A 833 45.39 -17.99 14.91
CA LEU A 833 44.10 -17.79 15.62
C LEU A 833 42.87 -18.19 14.79
N LYS A 834 42.20 -19.30 15.17
CA LYS A 834 40.93 -19.78 14.56
C LYS A 834 39.79 -18.74 14.61
N ALA A 835 39.83 -17.81 15.57
CA ALA A 835 38.85 -16.71 15.68
C ALA A 835 38.93 -15.74 14.48
N ASN A 836 40.13 -15.50 13.93
CA ASN A 836 40.36 -14.53 12.86
C ASN A 836 39.94 -15.04 11.47
N GLN A 837 39.89 -16.37 11.24
CA GLN A 837 39.55 -16.93 9.93
C GLN A 837 38.11 -16.63 9.50
N LYS A 838 37.16 -16.57 10.46
CA LYS A 838 35.76 -16.26 10.17
C LYS A 838 35.59 -14.79 9.77
N ASP A 839 36.30 -13.89 10.46
CA ASP A 839 36.27 -12.46 10.20
C ASP A 839 37.00 -12.12 8.89
N LEU A 840 38.14 -12.76 8.61
CA LEU A 840 38.83 -12.68 7.31
C LEU A 840 37.95 -13.16 6.15
N LYS A 841 37.17 -14.23 6.35
CA LYS A 841 36.20 -14.72 5.35
C LYS A 841 35.04 -13.74 5.13
N ILE A 842 34.61 -13.04 6.18
CA ILE A 842 33.60 -11.97 6.09
C ILE A 842 34.19 -10.76 5.35
N GLU A 843 35.42 -10.38 5.66
CA GLU A 843 36.13 -9.27 5.05
C GLU A 843 36.42 -9.52 3.56
N TYR A 844 36.88 -10.71 3.18
CA TYR A 844 37.03 -11.09 1.78
C TYR A 844 35.68 -11.03 1.03
N LYS A 845 34.59 -11.52 1.65
CA LYS A 845 33.25 -11.42 1.07
C LYS A 845 32.83 -9.95 0.90
N ARG A 846 33.12 -9.09 1.86
CA ARG A 846 32.84 -7.66 1.81
C ARG A 846 33.64 -6.97 0.71
N SER A 847 34.95 -7.17 0.66
CA SER A 847 35.85 -6.65 -0.38
C SER A 847 35.46 -7.14 -1.78
N LYS A 848 35.03 -8.39 -1.93
CA LYS A 848 34.49 -8.92 -3.19
C LYS A 848 33.20 -8.21 -3.60
N ILE A 849 32.32 -7.91 -2.64
CA ILE A 849 31.10 -7.12 -2.88
C ILE A 849 31.49 -5.70 -3.27
N ASP A 850 32.44 -5.07 -2.58
CA ASP A 850 32.89 -3.69 -2.80
C ASP A 850 33.60 -3.52 -4.16
N GLN A 851 34.42 -4.47 -4.57
CA GLN A 851 35.01 -4.48 -5.92
C GLN A 851 33.94 -4.64 -7.00
N LYS A 852 32.93 -5.48 -6.74
CA LYS A 852 31.80 -5.67 -7.66
C LYS A 852 30.91 -4.43 -7.74
N THR A 853 30.70 -3.71 -6.63
CA THR A 853 29.95 -2.45 -6.62
C THR A 853 30.76 -1.34 -7.29
N MET A 854 32.06 -1.23 -7.06
CA MET A 854 32.96 -0.29 -7.73
C MET A 854 33.03 -0.51 -9.23
N TYR A 855 33.18 -1.77 -9.68
CA TYR A 855 33.13 -2.09 -11.12
C TYR A 855 31.78 -1.67 -11.72
N LYS A 856 30.67 -2.02 -11.07
CA LYS A 856 29.34 -1.60 -11.50
C LYS A 856 29.20 -0.08 -11.53
N TYR A 857 29.74 0.63 -10.54
CA TYR A 857 29.71 2.09 -10.46
C TYR A 857 30.47 2.72 -11.63
N LYS A 858 31.68 2.26 -11.91
CA LYS A 858 32.50 2.73 -13.05
C LYS A 858 31.79 2.46 -14.39
N VAL A 859 31.22 1.28 -14.56
CA VAL A 859 30.40 0.93 -15.74
C VAL A 859 29.13 1.79 -15.82
N ASN A 860 28.52 2.14 -14.69
CA ASN A 860 27.27 2.92 -14.64
C ASN A 860 27.46 4.42 -14.93
N ASN A 861 28.62 4.96 -14.56
CA ASN A 861 28.93 6.39 -14.67
C ASN A 861 29.43 6.78 -16.06
N LEU A 862 29.95 5.84 -16.84
CA LEU A 862 30.32 6.04 -18.26
C LEU A 862 31.17 7.29 -18.53
N ASN A 863 31.89 7.81 -17.54
CA ASN A 863 32.77 8.95 -17.69
C ASN A 863 34.16 8.40 -18.05
N TRP A 864 34.49 8.46 -19.33
CA TRP A 864 35.83 8.22 -19.84
C TRP A 864 36.22 9.39 -20.72
N PHE A 865 37.50 9.73 -20.72
CA PHE A 865 38.07 10.76 -21.57
C PHE A 865 38.86 10.06 -22.67
N PHE A 866 38.74 10.54 -23.91
CA PHE A 866 39.75 10.24 -24.93
C PHE A 866 41.06 10.87 -24.44
N ASN A 867 42.12 10.07 -24.31
CA ASN A 867 43.42 10.58 -23.86
C ASN A 867 43.84 11.79 -24.70
N GLN A 868 44.28 12.85 -24.01
CA GLN A 868 44.84 14.09 -24.57
C GLN A 868 46.20 13.91 -25.27
N ASN A 869 46.66 12.68 -25.53
CA ASN A 869 48.00 12.42 -26.11
C ASN A 869 47.92 11.83 -27.53
N GLN A 870 47.13 12.45 -28.40
CA GLN A 870 47.25 12.32 -29.86
C GLN A 870 46.85 13.66 -30.52
N GLN A 871 47.50 14.75 -30.07
CA GLN A 871 47.80 15.89 -30.94
C GLN A 871 49.29 15.81 -31.25
#